data_AF-A0A8B7IRQ3-F1
#
_entry.id   AF-A0A8B7IRQ3-F1
#
_cell.length_a   1.000
_cell.length_b   1.000
_cell.length_c   1.000
_cell.angle_alpha   90.00
_cell.angle_beta   90.00
_cell.angle_gamma   90.00
#
_symmetry.space_group_name_H-M   'P 1'
#
loop_
_entity.id
_entity.type
_entity.pdbx_description
1 polymer ?
#
loop_
_entity_poly.entity_id
_entity_poly.type
_entity_poly.pdbx_seq_one_letter_code
_entity_poly.pdbx_strand_id
1 'polypeptide(L)'
;MGIKGLQGFVTKVCPDACTMVNLKEMAERHHINHPDFPPVIVVDAMSCVRYWYTPESWVCGGQWQEYLANLENFIEAFMAAGIKLVFYFDGVVEEKKRDEWIKRRLQNNKEIARIFQFIKTHRKQPGREMFVIPSALPTFTRFALKSLGQKTVCSLQEADFEVAAYGLQHNCMGILGQDSDYLIYNTSPYFSIEKLCLDRLVTVMYSREDLCRVLGLSMTHLPLLACLLGNDIVPESLLEGFWHKCLVIYPPKNKSYSRRTNILLAVANYISKVPCSYGSLKDLEKMLPLGSDKTLLYRGMESYLLPGQQSPWIPPNVTNIQMFSIQQETAMCQDKEIFQLAKEQHIQSENYAIFNILSNGEIECSNSLEDECDTEIPGQALIYRPARQHIYSVLLASGKDGAYPLVKEWFVYFGNPLQQPELVQPIQPPVPGGTPNLKTLWFAKGPDVEKQRYSTFLACFCLQDMMEELQALEAPVAGFCCLLAYLILQVNSLSLEDLNAFVALILCLKGKAAAQLADLQLAQVDSRAVHLGAVFIRGLTTLLMANSACGFPFRMDDLMPWKVFDGKLFQEKYQQSHRGCSLEELLEGNESLYAPFQNLKSLICKACVVKNRTIQSRQRGNGIITGTRQREINPRFQQTHRTSFVSPYHNQMRGFLWRGPQPQGREYRSGHPGRRRFEFPPRWPR
;
A
#
# COMPACT_ATOMS: atom_id res chain seq x y z
N MET A 1 -6.71 1.41 13.54
CA MET A 1 -6.50 -0.01 13.17
C MET A 1 -6.62 -0.83 14.47
N GLY A 2 -6.29 -2.13 14.46
CA GLY A 2 -6.41 -3.00 15.64
C GLY A 2 -7.83 -3.39 16.08
N ILE A 3 -7.98 -3.66 17.38
CA ILE A 3 -9.25 -4.08 18.00
C ILE A 3 -10.40 -3.09 17.74
N LYS A 4 -11.33 -3.53 16.91
CA LYS A 4 -12.45 -2.71 16.46
C LYS A 4 -13.26 -2.13 17.62
N GLY A 5 -13.34 -0.80 17.66
CA GLY A 5 -14.11 -0.05 18.64
C GLY A 5 -13.38 0.23 19.96
N LEU A 6 -12.20 -0.35 20.20
CA LEU A 6 -11.45 -0.14 21.44
C LEU A 6 -10.96 1.31 21.56
N GLN A 7 -10.32 1.87 20.53
CA GLN A 7 -9.89 3.27 20.53
C GLN A 7 -11.06 4.24 20.78
N GLY A 8 -12.20 3.99 20.13
CA GLY A 8 -13.42 4.77 20.31
C GLY A 8 -14.03 4.63 21.71
N PHE A 9 -13.83 3.48 22.36
CA PHE A 9 -14.22 3.26 23.75
C PHE A 9 -13.33 4.05 24.71
N VAL A 10 -12.00 3.93 24.57
CA VAL A 10 -11.03 4.65 25.42
C VAL A 10 -11.30 6.16 25.36
N THR A 11 -11.40 6.71 24.16
CA THR A 11 -11.60 8.16 23.96
C THR A 11 -12.94 8.70 24.45
N LYS A 12 -14.01 7.90 24.47
CA LYS A 12 -15.37 8.37 24.81
C LYS A 12 -15.83 7.98 26.21
N VAL A 13 -15.30 6.88 26.76
CA VAL A 13 -15.79 6.25 27.99
C VAL A 13 -14.73 6.23 29.09
N CYS A 14 -13.44 6.29 28.72
CA CYS A 14 -12.31 6.32 29.66
C CYS A 14 -11.49 7.62 29.49
N PRO A 15 -12.04 8.81 29.77
CA PRO A 15 -11.31 10.06 29.60
C PRO A 15 -10.01 10.10 30.41
N ASP A 16 -9.99 9.50 31.61
CA ASP A 16 -8.79 9.38 32.44
C ASP A 16 -7.66 8.60 31.75
N ALA A 17 -8.02 7.64 30.88
CA ALA A 17 -7.04 6.87 30.10
C ALA A 17 -6.44 7.65 28.94
N CYS A 18 -6.85 8.91 28.71
CA CYS A 18 -6.33 9.79 27.68
C CYS A 18 -5.58 10.95 28.33
N THR A 19 -4.28 10.78 28.55
CA THR A 19 -3.46 11.83 29.16
C THR A 19 -2.82 12.69 28.09
N MET A 20 -3.00 14.01 28.17
CA MET A 20 -2.26 14.94 27.32
C MET A 20 -0.81 15.03 27.79
N VAL A 21 0.14 14.82 26.88
CA VAL A 21 1.57 14.79 27.18
C VAL A 21 2.36 15.70 26.26
N ASN A 22 3.39 16.33 26.79
CA ASN A 22 4.40 17.04 26.01
C ASN A 22 5.59 16.10 25.78
N LEU A 23 5.84 15.76 24.51
CA LEU A 23 6.87 14.78 24.15
C LEU A 23 8.28 15.28 24.43
N LYS A 24 8.52 16.60 24.38
CA LYS A 24 9.83 17.18 24.74
C LYS A 24 10.13 16.99 26.22
N GLU A 25 9.17 17.28 27.10
CA GLU A 25 9.32 17.07 28.55
C GLU A 25 9.46 15.58 28.90
N MET A 26 8.81 14.70 28.13
CA MET A 26 8.98 13.25 28.29
C MET A 26 10.37 12.80 27.85
N ALA A 27 10.94 13.39 26.80
CA ALA A 27 12.30 13.09 26.35
C ALA A 27 13.35 13.48 27.40
N GLU A 28 13.20 14.66 28.01
CA GLU A 28 14.04 15.13 29.12
C GLU A 28 13.96 14.17 30.32
N ARG A 29 12.75 13.74 30.70
CA ARG A 29 12.55 12.77 31.79
C ARG A 29 13.11 11.39 31.45
N HIS A 30 12.97 10.93 30.21
CA HIS A 30 13.50 9.65 29.75
C HIS A 30 15.03 9.64 29.83
N HIS A 31 15.68 10.73 29.41
CA HIS A 31 17.13 10.89 29.53
C HIS A 31 17.62 10.82 30.99
N ILE A 32 16.87 11.38 31.94
CA ILE A 32 17.21 11.32 33.37
C ILE A 32 17.04 9.89 33.92
N ASN A 33 15.94 9.23 33.60
CA ASN A 33 15.60 7.92 34.15
C ASN A 33 16.36 6.76 33.50
N HIS A 34 16.81 6.95 32.26
CA HIS A 34 17.44 5.93 31.42
C HIS A 34 18.66 6.49 30.67
N PRO A 35 19.74 6.89 31.36
CA PRO A 35 20.87 7.60 30.76
C PRO A 35 21.56 6.82 29.63
N ASP A 36 21.52 5.49 29.66
CA ASP A 36 22.09 4.61 28.63
C ASP A 36 21.23 4.51 27.36
N PHE A 37 19.99 4.98 27.41
CA PHE A 37 19.03 4.88 26.31
C PHE A 37 18.61 6.28 25.82
N PRO A 38 18.94 6.67 24.58
CA PRO A 38 18.47 7.94 24.05
C PRO A 38 16.94 7.96 23.92
N PRO A 39 16.28 9.12 24.01
CA PRO A 39 14.84 9.23 23.75
C PRO A 39 14.50 8.82 22.32
N VAL A 40 13.94 7.64 22.16
CA VAL A 40 13.50 7.08 20.86
C VAL A 40 11.99 6.92 20.87
N ILE A 41 11.34 7.36 19.80
CA ILE A 41 9.96 7.00 19.48
C ILE A 41 9.96 6.07 18.28
N VAL A 42 9.34 4.90 18.44
CA VAL A 42 9.09 3.96 17.34
C VAL A 42 7.79 4.38 16.68
N VAL A 43 7.76 4.44 15.37
CA VAL A 43 6.62 4.95 14.61
C VAL A 43 6.03 3.82 13.78
N ASP A 44 4.76 3.52 14.02
CA ASP A 44 3.96 2.72 13.11
C ASP A 44 3.59 3.59 11.91
N ALA A 45 4.39 3.50 10.85
CA ALA A 45 4.27 4.40 9.73
C ALA A 45 2.98 4.17 8.95
N MET A 46 2.53 2.92 8.80
CA MET A 46 1.29 2.62 8.09
C MET A 46 0.07 3.24 8.77
N SER A 47 0.09 3.33 10.09
CA SER A 47 -0.95 4.05 10.83
C SER A 47 -0.86 5.58 10.75
N CYS A 48 0.31 6.12 10.41
CA CYS A 48 0.61 7.55 10.38
C CYS A 48 0.51 8.19 8.98
N VAL A 49 0.73 7.45 7.89
CA VAL A 49 0.82 7.98 6.51
C VAL A 49 -0.38 8.85 6.11
N ARG A 50 -1.59 8.50 6.56
CA ARG A 50 -2.80 9.31 6.30
C ARG A 50 -2.72 10.72 6.91
N TYR A 51 -2.07 10.86 8.06
CA TYR A 51 -1.95 12.11 8.80
C TYR A 51 -0.79 12.97 8.30
N TRP A 52 0.29 12.34 7.82
CA TRP A 52 1.40 13.06 7.19
C TRP A 52 1.03 13.68 5.84
N TYR A 53 0.10 13.06 5.10
CA TYR A 53 -0.38 13.65 3.85
C TYR A 53 -1.37 14.79 4.11
N THR A 54 -0.84 15.94 4.48
CA THR A 54 -1.53 17.21 4.65
C THR A 54 -1.81 17.99 3.35
N PRO A 55 -1.14 17.76 2.20
CA PRO A 55 -1.47 18.51 0.98
C PRO A 55 -2.94 18.40 0.60
N GLU A 56 -3.55 19.54 0.29
CA GLU A 56 -4.98 19.57 -0.03
C GLU A 56 -5.27 18.80 -1.30
N SER A 57 -4.43 18.90 -2.34
CA SER A 57 -4.65 18.28 -3.65
C SER A 57 -4.20 16.82 -3.73
N TRP A 58 -4.97 15.92 -3.11
CA TRP A 58 -4.66 14.49 -3.00
C TRP A 58 -5.14 13.63 -4.18
N VAL A 59 -6.17 14.02 -4.94
CA VAL A 59 -6.65 13.19 -6.07
C VAL A 59 -5.75 13.26 -7.30
N CYS A 60 -4.94 14.30 -7.44
CA CYS A 60 -4.21 14.59 -8.67
C CYS A 60 -2.96 13.71 -8.89
N GLY A 61 -2.83 12.57 -8.19
CA GLY A 61 -1.63 11.73 -8.22
C GLY A 61 -0.55 12.12 -7.20
N GLY A 62 -0.85 13.06 -6.30
CA GLY A 62 0.04 13.47 -5.20
C GLY A 62 0.78 14.80 -5.44
N GLN A 63 1.00 15.57 -4.37
CA GLN A 63 1.84 16.78 -4.32
C GLN A 63 3.16 16.42 -3.65
N TRP A 64 4.11 15.87 -4.41
CA TRP A 64 5.24 15.13 -3.83
C TRP A 64 6.30 16.01 -3.20
N GLN A 65 6.57 17.19 -3.77
CA GLN A 65 7.52 18.15 -3.17
C GLN A 65 6.94 18.77 -1.88
N GLU A 66 5.66 19.14 -1.90
CA GLU A 66 4.96 19.64 -0.71
C GLU A 66 4.94 18.57 0.39
N TYR A 67 4.63 17.32 0.03
CA TYR A 67 4.66 16.20 0.97
C TYR A 67 6.05 15.95 1.56
N LEU A 68 7.12 16.02 0.75
CA LEU A 68 8.49 15.86 1.23
C LEU A 68 8.85 16.96 2.24
N ALA A 69 8.52 18.21 1.95
CA ALA A 69 8.74 19.33 2.88
C ALA A 69 7.94 19.16 4.19
N ASN A 70 6.71 18.64 4.12
CA ASN A 70 5.91 18.35 5.31
C ASN A 70 6.51 17.24 6.18
N LEU A 71 7.11 16.22 5.56
CA LEU A 71 7.84 15.17 6.28
C LEU A 71 9.13 15.70 6.92
N GLU A 72 9.87 16.56 6.22
CA GLU A 72 11.07 17.22 6.74
C GLU A 72 10.73 18.05 7.99
N ASN A 73 9.73 18.93 7.90
CA ASN A 73 9.24 19.71 9.04
C ASN A 73 8.79 18.82 10.22
N PHE A 74 8.13 17.70 9.92
CA PHE A 74 7.74 16.72 10.95
C PHE A 74 8.96 16.14 11.65
N ILE A 75 9.97 15.68 10.92
CA ILE A 75 11.19 15.10 11.48
C ILE A 75 11.98 16.14 12.29
N GLU A 76 12.17 17.34 11.75
CA GLU A 76 12.92 18.41 12.38
C GLU A 76 12.35 18.79 13.74
N ALA A 77 11.02 18.84 13.87
CA ALA A 77 10.37 19.14 15.15
C ALA A 77 10.77 18.14 16.25
N PHE A 78 10.76 16.83 15.97
CA PHE A 78 11.18 15.82 16.94
C PHE A 78 12.69 15.85 17.21
N MET A 79 13.52 16.01 16.17
CA MET A 79 14.97 16.08 16.33
C MET A 79 15.40 17.29 17.15
N ALA A 80 14.77 18.45 16.96
CA ALA A 80 15.00 19.65 17.75
C ALA A 80 14.63 19.48 19.24
N ALA A 81 13.75 18.53 19.56
CA ALA A 81 13.43 18.12 20.92
C ALA A 81 14.33 17.00 21.47
N GLY A 82 15.37 16.60 20.73
CA GLY A 82 16.27 15.52 21.12
C GLY A 82 15.65 14.12 20.99
N ILE A 83 14.57 13.98 20.21
CA ILE A 83 13.84 12.72 20.03
C ILE A 83 14.25 12.09 18.70
N LYS A 84 14.75 10.85 18.74
CA LYS A 84 15.04 10.06 17.55
C LYS A 84 13.80 9.27 17.12
N LEU A 85 13.53 9.24 15.82
CA LEU A 85 12.44 8.47 15.23
C LEU A 85 12.95 7.21 14.54
N VAL A 86 12.23 6.10 14.72
CA VAL A 86 12.47 4.85 13.98
C VAL A 86 11.15 4.40 13.37
N PHE A 87 11.09 4.36 12.04
CA PHE A 87 9.84 4.11 11.31
C PHE A 87 9.73 2.67 10.86
N TYR A 88 8.60 2.03 11.14
CA TYR A 88 8.28 0.68 10.70
C TYR A 88 7.14 0.71 9.68
N PHE A 89 7.29 -0.05 8.61
CA PHE A 89 6.31 -0.23 7.56
C PHE A 89 5.99 -1.71 7.36
N ASP A 90 4.74 -2.00 6.97
CA ASP A 90 4.33 -3.34 6.57
C ASP A 90 5.22 -3.85 5.42
N GLY A 91 5.88 -4.97 5.63
CA GLY A 91 6.69 -5.63 4.60
C GLY A 91 6.13 -6.93 4.07
N VAL A 92 5.30 -7.64 4.83
CA VAL A 92 4.64 -8.88 4.39
C VAL A 92 3.15 -8.82 4.73
N VAL A 93 2.32 -9.48 3.92
CA VAL A 93 0.94 -9.76 4.31
C VAL A 93 0.85 -11.23 4.67
N GLU A 94 0.62 -11.53 5.94
CA GLU A 94 0.46 -12.91 6.38
C GLU A 94 -0.81 -13.54 5.81
N GLU A 95 -0.73 -14.82 5.45
CA GLU A 95 -1.84 -15.58 4.85
C GLU A 95 -3.14 -15.47 5.68
N LYS A 96 -3.00 -15.51 7.01
CA LYS A 96 -4.12 -15.39 7.95
C LYS A 96 -4.87 -14.05 7.87
N LYS A 97 -4.23 -12.97 7.42
CA LYS A 97 -4.85 -11.63 7.26
C LYS A 97 -5.36 -11.36 5.84
N ARG A 98 -5.16 -12.29 4.89
CA ARG A 98 -5.47 -12.07 3.47
C ARG A 98 -6.95 -11.74 3.25
N ASP A 99 -7.88 -12.44 3.90
CA ASP A 99 -9.32 -12.21 3.73
C ASP A 99 -9.76 -10.80 4.16
N GLU A 100 -9.27 -10.34 5.31
CA GLU A 100 -9.56 -8.99 5.80
C GLU A 100 -8.87 -7.94 4.92
N TRP A 101 -7.65 -8.21 4.43
CA TRP A 101 -7.01 -7.36 3.42
C TRP A 101 -7.89 -7.24 2.16
N ILE A 102 -8.36 -8.35 1.59
CA ILE A 102 -9.23 -8.39 0.39
C ILE A 102 -10.50 -7.57 0.62
N LYS A 103 -11.19 -7.82 1.74
CA LYS A 103 -12.42 -7.11 2.11
C LYS A 103 -12.21 -5.60 2.19
N ARG A 104 -11.10 -5.13 2.77
CA ARG A 104 -10.73 -3.70 2.81
C ARG A 104 -10.50 -3.15 1.39
N ARG A 105 -9.81 -3.89 0.51
CA ARG A 105 -9.56 -3.44 -0.87
C ARG A 105 -10.83 -3.36 -1.71
N LEU A 106 -11.75 -4.32 -1.57
CA LEU A 106 -13.05 -4.28 -2.25
C LEU A 106 -13.92 -3.13 -1.75
N GLN A 107 -13.84 -2.78 -0.45
CA GLN A 107 -14.52 -1.60 0.07
C GLN A 107 -13.91 -0.30 -0.49
N ASN A 108 -12.58 -0.19 -0.54
CA ASN A 108 -11.89 0.96 -1.12
C ASN A 108 -12.26 1.18 -2.60
N ASN A 109 -12.46 0.11 -3.39
CA ASN A 109 -12.93 0.25 -4.78
C ASN A 109 -14.25 1.04 -4.87
N LYS A 110 -15.19 0.78 -3.95
CA LYS A 110 -16.46 1.51 -3.89
C LYS A 110 -16.26 2.99 -3.52
N GLU A 111 -15.28 3.28 -2.68
CA GLU A 111 -14.92 4.66 -2.31
C GLU A 111 -14.33 5.41 -3.50
N ILE A 112 -13.42 4.77 -4.23
CA ILE A 112 -12.78 5.31 -5.44
C ILE A 112 -13.82 5.57 -6.54
N ALA A 113 -14.77 4.65 -6.77
CA ALA A 113 -15.86 4.87 -7.71
C ALA A 113 -16.69 6.12 -7.35
N ARG A 114 -16.98 6.33 -6.05
CA ARG A 114 -17.66 7.55 -5.58
C ARG A 114 -16.83 8.82 -5.81
N ILE A 115 -15.51 8.75 -5.63
CA ILE A 115 -14.60 9.88 -5.91
C ILE A 115 -14.65 10.26 -7.39
N PHE A 116 -14.54 9.29 -8.30
CA PHE A 116 -14.62 9.57 -9.74
C PHE A 116 -16.00 10.11 -10.16
N GLN A 117 -17.08 9.58 -9.59
CA GLN A 117 -18.41 10.13 -9.83
C GLN A 117 -18.51 11.59 -9.37
N PHE A 118 -17.96 11.93 -8.20
CA PHE A 118 -17.90 13.31 -7.72
C PHE A 118 -17.10 14.21 -8.67
N ILE A 119 -15.89 13.80 -9.06
CA ILE A 119 -15.02 14.59 -9.95
C ILE A 119 -15.70 14.84 -11.30
N LYS A 120 -16.31 13.82 -11.91
CA LYS A 120 -17.05 13.96 -13.18
C LYS A 120 -18.23 14.92 -13.08
N THR A 121 -18.93 14.90 -11.94
CA THR A 121 -20.12 15.72 -11.71
C THR A 121 -19.78 17.17 -11.40
N HIS A 122 -18.79 17.39 -10.52
CA HIS A 122 -18.49 18.71 -9.97
C HIS A 122 -17.25 19.38 -10.56
N ARG A 123 -16.42 18.63 -11.29
CA ARG A 123 -15.14 19.09 -11.87
C ARG A 123 -14.19 19.69 -10.83
N LYS A 124 -14.28 19.19 -9.60
CA LYS A 124 -13.50 19.62 -8.43
C LYS A 124 -13.04 18.39 -7.66
N GLN A 125 -12.01 18.58 -6.84
CA GLN A 125 -11.62 17.58 -5.88
C GLN A 125 -12.66 17.47 -4.74
N PRO A 126 -12.99 16.25 -4.26
CA PRO A 126 -13.80 16.09 -3.06
C PRO A 126 -13.07 16.51 -1.77
N GLY A 127 -13.84 16.71 -0.70
CA GLY A 127 -13.30 17.10 0.60
C GLY A 127 -12.59 15.95 1.33
N ARG A 128 -12.05 16.25 2.53
CA ARG A 128 -11.29 15.29 3.34
C ARG A 128 -12.13 14.12 3.85
N GLU A 129 -13.45 14.25 3.89
CA GLU A 129 -14.39 13.17 4.24
C GLU A 129 -14.37 12.01 3.23
N MET A 130 -13.96 12.26 1.98
CA MET A 130 -13.75 11.24 0.95
C MET A 130 -12.28 10.89 0.75
N PHE A 131 -11.39 11.35 1.63
CA PHE A 131 -9.95 11.18 1.46
C PHE A 131 -9.56 9.70 1.38
N VAL A 132 -8.84 9.36 0.32
CA VAL A 132 -8.04 8.15 0.21
C VAL A 132 -6.58 8.51 0.02
N ILE A 133 -5.71 7.62 0.49
CA ILE A 133 -4.27 7.78 0.36
C ILE A 133 -3.89 7.76 -1.13
N PRO A 134 -3.10 8.73 -1.64
CA PRO A 134 -2.57 8.72 -3.00
C PRO A 134 -1.87 7.40 -3.35
N SER A 135 -1.93 7.02 -4.63
CA SER A 135 -1.35 5.76 -5.11
C SER A 135 0.13 5.64 -4.71
N ALA A 136 0.50 4.48 -4.18
CA ALA A 136 1.86 4.16 -3.73
C ALA A 136 2.48 5.10 -2.67
N LEU A 137 1.69 5.97 -2.01
CA LEU A 137 2.20 6.89 -0.99
C LEU A 137 3.01 6.18 0.11
N PRO A 138 2.58 5.04 0.69
CA PRO A 138 3.39 4.37 1.72
C PRO A 138 4.77 3.93 1.20
N THR A 139 4.84 3.45 -0.05
CA THR A 139 6.11 3.06 -0.68
C THR A 139 7.04 4.25 -0.82
N PHE A 140 6.57 5.38 -1.35
CA PHE A 140 7.41 6.57 -1.52
C PHE A 140 7.71 7.31 -0.22
N THR A 141 6.84 7.19 0.79
CA THR A 141 7.10 7.72 2.15
C THR A 141 8.32 7.04 2.76
N ARG A 142 8.49 5.72 2.61
CA ARG A 142 9.71 5.02 3.05
C ARG A 142 10.96 5.65 2.48
N PHE A 143 10.98 5.86 1.16
CA PHE A 143 12.14 6.44 0.50
C PHE A 143 12.36 7.90 0.87
N ALA A 144 11.31 8.69 1.07
CA ALA A 144 11.41 10.07 1.53
C ALA A 144 12.02 10.16 2.93
N LEU A 145 11.57 9.32 3.87
CA LEU A 145 12.14 9.27 5.21
C LEU A 145 13.63 8.88 5.16
N LYS A 146 14.00 7.93 4.29
CA LYS A 146 15.39 7.52 4.09
C LYS A 146 16.25 8.62 3.47
N SER A 147 15.73 9.37 2.48
CA SER A 147 16.46 10.52 1.91
C SER A 147 16.63 11.66 2.91
N LEU A 148 15.71 11.78 3.88
CA LEU A 148 15.79 12.69 5.03
C LEU A 148 16.62 12.10 6.21
N GLY A 149 17.42 11.06 5.95
CA GLY A 149 18.37 10.49 6.92
C GLY A 149 17.74 9.66 8.06
N GLN A 150 16.46 9.32 7.97
CA GLN A 150 15.76 8.57 9.01
C GLN A 150 15.92 7.06 8.86
N LYS A 151 15.90 6.35 10.00
CA LYS A 151 15.89 4.88 10.03
C LYS A 151 14.49 4.37 9.69
N THR A 152 14.38 3.68 8.56
CA THR A 152 13.17 2.98 8.12
C THR A 152 13.38 1.47 8.14
N VAL A 153 12.40 0.74 8.66
CA VAL A 153 12.39 -0.72 8.73
C VAL A 153 11.17 -1.26 7.99
N CYS A 154 11.36 -2.24 7.12
CA CYS A 154 10.27 -3.01 6.52
C CYS A 154 10.12 -4.31 7.31
N SER A 155 8.93 -4.57 7.83
CA SER A 155 8.70 -5.72 8.69
C SER A 155 8.83 -7.05 7.93
N LEU A 156 9.25 -8.09 8.63
CA LEU A 156 9.26 -9.48 8.13
C LEU A 156 8.06 -10.29 8.62
N GLN A 157 7.35 -9.77 9.62
CA GLN A 157 6.05 -10.24 10.10
C GLN A 157 5.10 -9.04 10.29
N GLU A 158 4.03 -9.20 11.05
CA GLU A 158 3.14 -8.07 11.39
C GLU A 158 3.91 -6.87 11.98
N ALA A 159 3.70 -5.69 11.40
CA ALA A 159 4.45 -4.50 11.75
C ALA A 159 4.12 -3.99 13.15
N ASP A 160 2.87 -4.12 13.60
CA ASP A 160 2.44 -3.75 14.96
C ASP A 160 3.19 -4.57 16.03
N PHE A 161 3.37 -5.86 15.80
CA PHE A 161 4.18 -6.73 16.65
C PHE A 161 5.65 -6.28 16.67
N GLU A 162 6.26 -6.02 15.51
CA GLU A 162 7.66 -5.59 15.45
C GLU A 162 7.89 -4.21 16.08
N VAL A 163 6.96 -3.27 15.90
CA VAL A 163 6.97 -1.95 16.57
C VAL A 163 6.91 -2.12 18.07
N ALA A 164 5.96 -2.93 18.57
CA ALA A 164 5.81 -3.20 19.99
C ALA A 164 7.04 -3.94 20.57
N ALA A 165 7.61 -4.90 19.84
CA ALA A 165 8.82 -5.62 20.25
C ALA A 165 10.03 -4.68 20.29
N TYR A 166 10.22 -3.83 19.27
CA TYR A 166 11.32 -2.88 19.22
C TYR A 166 11.24 -1.86 20.36
N GLY A 167 10.02 -1.34 20.62
CA GLY A 167 9.75 -0.42 21.73
C GLY A 167 10.23 -0.98 23.06
N LEU A 168 9.82 -2.21 23.36
CA LEU A 168 10.20 -2.93 24.58
C LEU A 168 11.71 -3.21 24.66
N GLN A 169 12.30 -3.80 23.62
CA GLN A 169 13.69 -4.27 23.63
C GLN A 169 14.72 -3.13 23.70
N HIS A 170 14.38 -1.96 23.16
CA HIS A 170 15.27 -0.79 23.13
C HIS A 170 14.90 0.27 24.17
N ASN A 171 13.99 -0.04 25.09
CA ASN A 171 13.50 0.87 26.12
C ASN A 171 13.07 2.24 25.54
N CYS A 172 12.32 2.19 24.44
CA CYS A 172 11.89 3.40 23.74
C CYS A 172 10.95 4.22 24.61
N MET A 173 11.04 5.55 24.49
CA MET A 173 10.19 6.52 25.18
C MET A 173 8.70 6.33 24.85
N GLY A 174 8.40 5.84 23.64
CA GLY A 174 7.03 5.46 23.27
C GLY A 174 6.90 4.98 21.83
N ILE A 175 5.66 4.67 21.47
CA ILE A 175 5.20 4.27 20.15
C ILE A 175 4.23 5.33 19.64
N LEU A 176 4.46 5.86 18.44
CA LEU A 176 3.57 6.80 17.78
C LEU A 176 2.77 6.07 16.70
N GLY A 177 1.44 6.14 16.79
CA GLY A 177 0.56 5.51 15.81
C GLY A 177 -0.92 5.81 16.02
N GLN A 178 -1.78 5.09 15.31
CA GLN A 178 -3.25 5.10 15.50
C GLN A 178 -3.83 3.67 15.40
N ASP A 179 -3.21 2.76 16.15
CA ASP A 179 -3.61 1.36 16.28
C ASP A 179 -3.90 1.02 17.75
N SER A 180 -5.10 0.50 18.05
CA SER A 180 -5.47 0.14 19.42
C SER A 180 -4.79 -1.13 19.92
N ASP A 181 -4.09 -1.88 19.09
CA ASP A 181 -3.36 -3.07 19.52
C ASP A 181 -2.18 -2.71 20.45
N TYR A 182 -1.64 -1.48 20.35
CA TYR A 182 -0.65 -0.96 21.31
C TYR A 182 -1.20 -0.78 22.74
N LEU A 183 -2.53 -0.75 22.93
CA LEU A 183 -3.12 -0.83 24.28
C LEU A 183 -3.07 -2.26 24.84
N ILE A 184 -3.00 -3.27 23.97
CA ILE A 184 -3.00 -4.68 24.34
C ILE A 184 -1.59 -5.14 24.66
N TYR A 185 -0.64 -4.84 23.76
CA TYR A 185 0.77 -5.16 23.93
C TYR A 185 1.32 -4.64 25.24
N ASN A 186 2.12 -5.46 25.92
CA ASN A 186 2.87 -5.02 27.09
C ASN A 186 4.19 -4.36 26.66
N THR A 187 4.11 -3.12 26.17
CA THR A 187 5.24 -2.41 25.55
C THR A 187 5.34 -0.95 26.04
N SER A 188 6.17 -0.15 25.37
CA SER A 188 6.36 1.28 25.58
C SER A 188 5.04 2.07 25.51
N PRO A 189 4.99 3.29 26.10
CA PRO A 189 3.81 4.15 26.05
C PRO A 189 3.27 4.38 24.63
N TYR A 190 1.95 4.40 24.46
CA TYR A 190 1.30 4.59 23.16
C TYR A 190 0.78 6.02 22.98
N PHE A 191 1.28 6.70 21.95
CA PHE A 191 0.96 8.07 21.55
C PHE A 191 0.11 8.13 20.28
N SER A 192 -0.85 9.05 20.25
CA SER A 192 -1.73 9.27 19.12
C SER A 192 -1.09 10.16 18.04
N ILE A 193 -0.95 9.68 16.81
CA ILE A 193 -0.63 10.58 15.69
C ILE A 193 -1.82 11.50 15.34
N GLU A 194 -3.06 11.01 15.50
CA GLU A 194 -4.28 11.78 15.20
C GLU A 194 -4.41 13.05 16.06
N LYS A 195 -3.95 12.99 17.32
CA LYS A 195 -4.04 14.11 18.28
C LYS A 195 -2.74 14.90 18.42
N LEU A 196 -1.74 14.63 17.58
CA LEU A 196 -0.45 15.32 17.65
C LEU A 196 -0.58 16.77 17.17
N CYS A 197 -0.27 17.71 18.05
CA CYS A 197 0.03 19.09 17.71
C CYS A 197 1.55 19.22 17.54
N LEU A 198 2.03 19.24 16.30
CA LEU A 198 3.45 19.21 15.96
C LEU A 198 4.21 20.44 16.49
N ASP A 199 3.60 21.62 16.40
CA ASP A 199 4.15 22.91 16.82
C ASP A 199 4.55 22.95 18.31
N ARG A 200 3.76 22.27 19.15
CA ARG A 200 3.99 22.17 20.59
C ARG A 200 4.56 20.83 21.03
N LEU A 201 4.67 19.86 20.10
CA LEU A 201 4.96 18.45 20.38
C LEU A 201 4.07 17.87 21.50
N VAL A 202 2.79 18.23 21.47
CA VAL A 202 1.80 17.74 22.44
C VAL A 202 0.91 16.71 21.75
N THR A 203 0.64 15.59 22.43
CA THR A 203 -0.29 14.58 21.95
C THR A 203 -1.03 13.91 23.12
N VAL A 204 -1.91 12.97 22.80
CA VAL A 204 -2.57 12.09 23.77
C VAL A 204 -1.77 10.79 23.89
N MET A 205 -1.39 10.47 25.12
CA MET A 205 -0.91 9.15 25.54
C MET A 205 -2.09 8.34 26.09
N TYR A 206 -2.23 7.09 25.62
CA TYR A 206 -3.28 6.20 26.09
C TYR A 206 -2.78 5.27 27.20
N SER A 207 -3.39 5.33 28.38
CA SER A 207 -3.02 4.50 29.53
C SER A 207 -3.74 3.15 29.50
N ARG A 208 -2.95 2.09 29.65
CA ARG A 208 -3.43 0.71 29.78
C ARG A 208 -3.96 0.45 31.19
N GLU A 209 -3.40 1.14 32.19
CA GLU A 209 -3.72 1.04 33.61
C GLU A 209 -5.12 1.59 33.86
N ASP A 210 -5.38 2.79 33.35
CA ASP A 210 -6.67 3.45 33.45
C ASP A 210 -7.74 2.68 32.66
N LEU A 211 -7.38 2.14 31.48
CA LEU A 211 -8.25 1.23 30.73
C LEU A 211 -8.64 0.00 31.57
N CYS A 212 -7.66 -0.67 32.17
CA CYS A 212 -7.88 -1.83 33.03
C CYS A 212 -8.73 -1.49 34.25
N ARG A 213 -8.48 -0.34 34.89
CA ARG A 213 -9.26 0.15 36.04
C ARG A 213 -10.73 0.32 35.67
N VAL A 214 -11.03 0.96 34.54
CA VAL A 214 -12.42 1.16 34.08
C VAL A 214 -13.08 -0.16 33.69
N LEU A 215 -12.32 -1.08 33.09
CA LEU A 215 -12.84 -2.40 32.69
C LEU A 215 -12.95 -3.40 33.87
N GLY A 216 -12.36 -3.11 35.03
CA GLY A 216 -12.26 -4.03 36.16
C GLY A 216 -11.40 -5.26 35.83
N LEU A 217 -10.33 -5.06 35.06
CA LEU A 217 -9.43 -6.13 34.60
C LEU A 217 -7.99 -5.91 35.10
N SER A 218 -7.23 -7.00 35.12
CA SER A 218 -5.76 -6.94 35.21
C SER A 218 -5.16 -6.76 33.82
N MET A 219 -3.97 -6.18 33.73
CA MET A 219 -3.18 -6.10 32.49
C MET A 219 -2.99 -7.46 31.82
N THR A 220 -2.84 -8.52 32.61
CA THR A 220 -2.69 -9.90 32.13
C THR A 220 -3.91 -10.40 31.35
N HIS A 221 -5.06 -9.74 31.46
CA HIS A 221 -6.29 -10.09 30.76
C HIS A 221 -6.44 -9.37 29.41
N LEU A 222 -5.64 -8.35 29.10
CA LEU A 222 -5.79 -7.56 27.88
C LEU A 222 -5.66 -8.40 26.59
N PRO A 223 -4.71 -9.34 26.45
CA PRO A 223 -4.65 -10.20 25.28
C PRO A 223 -5.91 -11.09 25.13
N LEU A 224 -6.45 -11.60 26.24
CA LEU A 224 -7.70 -12.38 26.20
C LEU A 224 -8.89 -11.50 25.80
N LEU A 225 -8.96 -10.27 26.33
CA LEU A 225 -9.96 -9.28 25.95
C LEU A 225 -9.92 -9.00 24.45
N ALA A 226 -8.73 -8.77 23.89
CA ALA A 226 -8.53 -8.56 22.46
C ALA A 226 -9.09 -9.73 21.64
N CYS A 227 -8.74 -10.97 21.98
CA CYS A 227 -9.26 -12.16 21.30
C CYS A 227 -10.79 -12.29 21.40
N LEU A 228 -11.38 -12.06 22.58
CA LEU A 228 -12.83 -12.22 22.80
C LEU A 228 -13.66 -11.07 22.23
N LEU A 229 -13.03 -9.96 21.82
CA LEU A 229 -13.65 -8.90 21.04
C LEU A 229 -13.50 -9.09 19.54
N GLY A 230 -12.67 -10.04 19.13
CA GLY A 230 -12.24 -10.25 17.76
C GLY A 230 -11.01 -9.42 17.45
N ASN A 231 -9.97 -10.11 17.01
CA ASN A 231 -8.72 -9.56 16.50
C ASN A 231 -8.40 -10.18 15.13
N ASP A 232 -7.20 -9.95 14.62
CA ASP A 232 -6.83 -10.46 13.30
C ASP A 232 -6.68 -11.99 13.21
N ILE A 233 -6.67 -12.70 14.35
CA ILE A 233 -6.59 -14.17 14.40
C ILE A 233 -7.96 -14.79 14.75
N VAL A 234 -8.72 -14.18 15.66
CA VAL A 234 -10.04 -14.65 16.10
C VAL A 234 -11.13 -13.81 15.45
N PRO A 235 -11.86 -14.31 14.44
CA PRO A 235 -12.82 -13.51 13.70
C PRO A 235 -14.05 -13.10 14.52
N GLU A 236 -14.52 -11.86 14.32
CA GLU A 236 -15.75 -11.33 14.93
C GLU A 236 -16.97 -12.23 14.69
N SER A 237 -17.07 -12.85 13.51
CA SER A 237 -18.20 -13.70 13.12
C SER A 237 -18.37 -14.94 14.01
N LEU A 238 -17.29 -15.46 14.59
CA LEU A 238 -17.34 -16.59 15.51
C LEU A 238 -17.77 -16.19 16.91
N LEU A 239 -17.72 -14.90 17.24
CA LEU A 239 -17.93 -14.38 18.59
C LEU A 239 -19.32 -13.80 18.81
N GLU A 240 -20.14 -13.64 17.76
CA GLU A 240 -21.47 -13.02 17.86
C GLU A 240 -22.38 -13.70 18.88
N GLY A 241 -22.41 -15.04 18.87
CA GLY A 241 -23.19 -15.83 19.83
C GLY A 241 -22.68 -15.68 21.28
N PHE A 242 -21.36 -15.56 21.45
CA PHE A 242 -20.73 -15.31 22.74
C PHE A 242 -21.04 -13.90 23.26
N TRP A 243 -20.96 -12.87 22.41
CA TRP A 243 -21.31 -11.50 22.78
C TRP A 243 -22.78 -11.38 23.18
N HIS A 244 -23.68 -12.09 22.50
CA HIS A 244 -25.09 -12.10 22.89
C HIS A 244 -25.29 -12.67 24.29
N LYS A 245 -24.63 -13.80 24.63
CA LYS A 245 -24.66 -14.37 25.98
C LYS A 245 -24.11 -13.39 27.02
N CYS A 246 -22.99 -12.72 26.73
CA CYS A 246 -22.41 -11.73 27.63
C CYS A 246 -23.36 -10.55 27.89
N LEU A 247 -24.01 -10.03 26.84
CA LEU A 247 -24.97 -8.93 26.96
C LEU A 247 -26.24 -9.32 27.71
N VAL A 248 -26.67 -10.58 27.67
CA VAL A 248 -27.80 -11.07 28.49
C VAL A 248 -27.42 -11.10 29.97
N ILE A 249 -26.20 -11.53 30.30
CA ILE A 249 -25.70 -11.58 31.68
C ILE A 249 -25.37 -10.19 32.22
N TYR A 250 -24.88 -9.29 31.35
CA TYR A 250 -24.50 -7.93 31.68
C TYR A 250 -25.19 -6.94 30.73
N PRO A 251 -26.46 -6.59 30.99
CA PRO A 251 -27.23 -5.73 30.11
C PRO A 251 -26.68 -4.29 30.08
N PRO A 252 -26.87 -3.56 28.95
CA PRO A 252 -26.43 -2.18 28.82
C PRO A 252 -26.93 -1.29 29.95
N LYS A 253 -26.00 -0.74 30.74
CA LYS A 253 -26.32 0.20 31.84
C LYS A 253 -26.65 1.59 31.32
N ASN A 254 -26.07 1.99 30.19
CA ASN A 254 -26.24 3.31 29.60
C ASN A 254 -26.76 3.20 28.16
N LYS A 255 -27.94 3.77 27.90
CA LYS A 255 -28.58 3.76 26.58
C LYS A 255 -27.86 4.66 25.56
N SER A 256 -26.99 5.58 25.99
CA SER A 256 -26.20 6.42 25.07
C SER A 256 -24.99 5.68 24.48
N TYR A 257 -24.60 4.55 25.07
CA TYR A 257 -23.45 3.79 24.60
C TYR A 257 -23.76 3.02 23.32
N SER A 258 -22.79 3.03 22.42
CA SER A 258 -22.86 2.24 21.19
C SER A 258 -22.99 0.74 21.51
N ARG A 259 -23.56 -0.04 20.59
CA ARG A 259 -23.60 -1.51 20.72
C ARG A 259 -22.21 -2.09 21.01
N ARG A 260 -21.17 -1.58 20.34
CA ARG A 260 -19.79 -2.06 20.49
C ARG A 260 -19.22 -1.75 21.88
N THR A 261 -19.49 -0.56 22.41
CA THR A 261 -19.15 -0.18 23.79
C THR A 261 -19.78 -1.12 24.82
N ASN A 262 -21.05 -1.48 24.62
CA ASN A 262 -21.73 -2.40 25.53
C ASN A 262 -21.16 -3.82 25.45
N ILE A 263 -20.79 -4.29 24.25
CA ILE A 263 -20.09 -5.58 24.07
C ILE A 263 -18.76 -5.57 24.83
N LEU A 264 -17.95 -4.51 24.67
CA LEU A 264 -16.68 -4.32 25.38
C LEU A 264 -16.83 -4.49 26.90
N LEU A 265 -17.77 -3.77 27.51
CA LEU A 265 -18.03 -3.83 28.95
C LEU A 265 -18.53 -5.21 29.40
N ALA A 266 -19.42 -5.84 28.62
CA ALA A 266 -19.97 -7.15 28.95
C ALA A 266 -18.91 -8.26 28.86
N VAL A 267 -18.05 -8.22 27.85
CA VAL A 267 -16.92 -9.15 27.70
C VAL A 267 -15.90 -8.95 28.83
N ALA A 268 -15.56 -7.70 29.17
CA ALA A 268 -14.69 -7.43 30.30
C ALA A 268 -15.27 -7.96 31.63
N ASN A 269 -16.57 -7.77 31.88
CA ASN A 269 -17.24 -8.33 33.06
C ASN A 269 -17.23 -9.87 33.10
N TYR A 270 -17.29 -10.51 31.93
CA TYR A 270 -17.18 -11.96 31.84
C TYR A 270 -15.75 -12.40 32.22
N ILE A 271 -14.73 -11.79 31.61
CA ILE A 271 -13.31 -12.12 31.86
C ILE A 271 -12.93 -11.89 33.32
N SER A 272 -13.45 -10.85 33.98
CA SER A 272 -13.14 -10.56 35.39
C SER A 272 -13.56 -11.67 36.36
N LYS A 273 -14.39 -12.62 35.92
CA LYS A 273 -14.87 -13.78 36.69
C LYS A 273 -14.14 -15.08 36.32
N VAL A 274 -13.31 -15.06 35.28
CA VAL A 274 -12.58 -16.25 34.82
C VAL A 274 -11.22 -16.32 35.53
N PRO A 275 -10.85 -17.46 36.13
CA PRO A 275 -9.52 -17.62 36.69
C PRO A 275 -8.43 -17.43 35.63
N CYS A 276 -7.41 -16.65 35.95
CA CYS A 276 -6.30 -16.36 35.04
C CYS A 276 -5.35 -17.57 34.96
N SER A 277 -5.65 -18.54 34.09
CA SER A 277 -4.88 -19.76 33.93
C SER A 277 -5.03 -20.37 32.53
N TYR A 278 -4.02 -21.14 32.10
CA TYR A 278 -4.10 -21.90 30.85
C TYR A 278 -5.24 -22.93 30.83
N GLY A 279 -5.59 -23.51 31.98
CA GLY A 279 -6.74 -24.42 32.08
C GLY A 279 -8.05 -23.72 31.70
N SER A 280 -8.26 -22.51 32.21
CA SER A 280 -9.41 -21.68 31.87
C SER A 280 -9.43 -21.25 30.40
N LEU A 281 -8.27 -21.02 29.79
CA LEU A 281 -8.19 -20.75 28.35
C LEU A 281 -8.71 -21.92 27.52
N LYS A 282 -8.30 -23.15 27.86
CA LYS A 282 -8.78 -24.37 27.18
C LYS A 282 -10.28 -24.57 27.35
N ASP A 283 -10.83 -24.21 28.50
CA ASP A 283 -12.27 -24.33 28.73
C ASP A 283 -13.06 -23.29 27.92
N LEU A 284 -12.52 -22.08 27.74
CA LEU A 284 -13.08 -21.09 26.81
C LEU A 284 -13.03 -21.58 25.35
N GLU A 285 -11.92 -22.19 24.93
CA GLU A 285 -11.80 -22.78 23.58
C GLU A 285 -12.86 -23.85 23.29
N LYS A 286 -13.21 -24.67 24.30
CA LYS A 286 -14.28 -25.67 24.16
C LYS A 286 -15.68 -25.05 24.11
N MET A 287 -15.87 -23.89 24.75
CA MET A 287 -17.17 -23.23 24.86
C MET A 287 -17.48 -22.36 23.64
N LEU A 288 -16.46 -21.71 23.06
CA LEU A 288 -16.59 -20.86 21.88
C LEU A 288 -16.79 -21.70 20.61
N PRO A 289 -17.59 -21.23 19.64
CA PRO A 289 -17.81 -21.94 18.38
C PRO A 289 -16.62 -21.71 17.42
N LEU A 290 -15.41 -22.10 17.84
CA LEU A 290 -14.15 -21.92 17.08
C LEU A 290 -14.01 -22.87 15.87
N GLY A 291 -15.06 -23.64 15.55
CA GLY A 291 -15.05 -24.58 14.44
C GLY A 291 -14.10 -25.75 14.68
N SER A 292 -13.42 -26.20 13.61
CA SER A 292 -12.45 -27.29 13.65
C SER A 292 -11.11 -26.89 14.30
N ASP A 293 -10.79 -25.59 14.31
CA ASP A 293 -9.52 -25.09 14.82
C ASP A 293 -9.63 -24.62 16.27
N LYS A 294 -9.43 -25.58 17.18
CA LYS A 294 -9.47 -25.33 18.63
C LYS A 294 -8.25 -24.55 19.14
N THR A 295 -7.30 -24.15 18.29
CA THR A 295 -6.08 -23.42 18.68
C THR A 295 -6.16 -21.92 18.38
N LEU A 296 -7.28 -21.45 17.83
CA LEU A 296 -7.47 -20.03 17.45
C LEU A 296 -7.29 -19.08 18.63
N LEU A 297 -7.85 -19.42 19.80
CA LEU A 297 -7.77 -18.55 20.97
C LEU A 297 -6.35 -18.53 21.53
N TYR A 298 -5.70 -19.69 21.66
CA TYR A 298 -4.28 -19.81 21.98
C TYR A 298 -3.40 -18.93 21.09
N ARG A 299 -3.49 -19.08 19.75
CA ARG A 299 -2.68 -18.31 18.80
C ARG A 299 -2.98 -16.81 18.84
N GLY A 300 -4.25 -16.45 19.04
CA GLY A 300 -4.66 -15.06 19.22
C GLY A 300 -4.06 -14.40 20.47
N MET A 301 -3.88 -15.17 21.55
CA MET A 301 -3.20 -14.67 22.73
C MET A 301 -1.68 -14.63 22.55
N GLU A 302 -1.12 -15.65 21.88
CA GLU A 302 0.31 -15.76 21.60
C GLU A 302 0.81 -14.60 20.72
N SER A 303 -0.01 -14.09 19.80
CA SER A 303 0.35 -12.94 18.95
C SER A 303 0.56 -11.62 19.69
N TYR A 304 0.14 -11.51 20.95
CA TYR A 304 0.40 -10.35 21.81
C TYR A 304 1.55 -10.55 22.80
N LEU A 305 2.18 -11.73 22.81
CA LEU A 305 3.29 -12.04 23.70
C LEU A 305 4.62 -11.62 23.06
N LEU A 306 5.21 -10.53 23.56
CA LEU A 306 6.47 -10.01 23.03
C LEU A 306 7.68 -10.84 23.50
N PRO A 307 8.83 -10.78 22.81
CA PRO A 307 10.02 -11.51 23.20
C PRO A 307 10.44 -11.25 24.66
N GLY A 308 10.72 -12.33 25.40
CA GLY A 308 11.09 -12.27 26.82
C GLY A 308 9.91 -12.15 27.80
N GLN A 309 8.67 -12.07 27.31
CA GLN A 309 7.49 -12.02 28.17
C GLN A 309 6.91 -13.40 28.47
N GLN A 310 6.20 -13.49 29.59
CA GLN A 310 5.44 -14.68 29.99
C GLN A 310 3.98 -14.29 30.24
N SER A 311 3.08 -15.25 30.07
CA SER A 311 1.64 -15.06 30.32
C SER A 311 1.10 -16.20 31.17
N PRO A 312 0.30 -15.94 32.22
CA PRO A 312 -0.38 -17.00 32.98
C PRO A 312 -1.41 -17.78 32.15
N TRP A 313 -1.85 -17.23 31.02
CA TRP A 313 -2.80 -17.87 30.11
C TRP A 313 -2.16 -18.86 29.15
N ILE A 314 -0.85 -18.76 28.91
CA ILE A 314 -0.13 -19.54 27.91
C ILE A 314 1.01 -20.27 28.62
N PRO A 315 1.16 -21.60 28.48
CA PRO A 315 2.30 -22.30 29.06
C PRO A 315 3.62 -21.72 28.53
N PRO A 316 4.70 -21.69 29.33
CA PRO A 316 6.00 -21.28 28.83
C PRO A 316 6.43 -22.23 27.69
N ASN A 317 6.48 -21.72 26.47
CA ASN A 317 6.92 -22.49 25.31
C ASN A 317 8.41 -22.21 25.04
N VAL A 318 9.18 -23.27 24.81
CA VAL A 318 10.63 -23.24 24.51
C VAL A 318 10.90 -22.78 23.06
N THR A 319 9.85 -22.61 22.25
CA THR A 319 9.92 -22.38 20.81
C THR A 319 9.47 -20.98 20.45
N ASN A 320 10.37 -19.99 20.60
CA ASN A 320 10.19 -18.66 19.99
C ASN A 320 11.32 -18.31 19.01
N ILE A 321 11.96 -19.33 18.41
CA ILE A 321 13.10 -19.18 17.48
C ILE A 321 12.83 -19.81 16.09
N GLN A 322 11.74 -20.57 15.88
CA GLN A 322 11.66 -21.48 14.72
C GLN A 322 10.89 -20.98 13.48
N MET A 323 10.10 -19.90 13.51
CA MET A 323 9.33 -19.52 12.31
C MET A 323 10.19 -19.04 11.13
N PHE A 324 11.30 -18.33 11.37
CA PHE A 324 12.18 -17.86 10.29
C PHE A 324 13.11 -18.94 9.73
N SER A 325 13.54 -19.91 10.55
CA SER A 325 14.39 -21.00 10.09
C SER A 325 13.64 -21.92 9.10
N ILE A 326 12.33 -22.10 9.29
CA ILE A 326 11.49 -22.93 8.40
C ILE A 326 11.24 -22.23 7.05
N GLN A 327 11.08 -20.89 7.02
CA GLN A 327 10.91 -20.14 5.77
C GLN A 327 12.12 -20.22 4.83
N GLN A 328 13.33 -20.41 5.36
CA GLN A 328 14.53 -20.53 4.53
C GLN A 328 14.62 -21.89 3.81
N GLU A 329 14.00 -22.95 4.35
CA GLU A 329 13.99 -24.28 3.73
C GLU A 329 13.01 -24.40 2.56
N THR A 330 11.96 -23.57 2.51
CA THR A 330 10.90 -23.58 1.49
C THR A 330 10.96 -22.39 0.52
N ALA A 331 11.98 -21.54 0.63
CA ALA A 331 12.12 -20.34 -0.19
C ALA A 331 12.24 -20.64 -1.69
N MET A 332 11.69 -19.75 -2.53
CA MET A 332 11.84 -19.85 -3.99
C MET A 332 13.31 -19.74 -4.42
N CYS A 333 14.07 -18.87 -3.75
CA CYS A 333 15.50 -18.71 -3.98
C CYS A 333 16.31 -19.64 -3.08
N GLN A 334 17.01 -20.58 -3.70
CA GLN A 334 17.87 -21.55 -3.00
C GLN A 334 19.30 -21.02 -2.76
N ASP A 335 19.67 -19.92 -3.41
CA ASP A 335 20.99 -19.30 -3.22
C ASP A 335 21.00 -18.43 -1.95
N LYS A 336 21.76 -18.88 -0.95
CA LYS A 336 21.79 -18.26 0.39
C LYS A 336 22.30 -16.82 0.38
N GLU A 337 23.25 -16.49 -0.49
CA GLU A 337 23.85 -15.16 -0.55
C GLU A 337 22.86 -14.15 -1.14
N ILE A 338 22.20 -14.53 -2.24
CA ILE A 338 21.12 -13.74 -2.86
C ILE A 338 19.96 -13.56 -1.88
N PHE A 339 19.51 -14.64 -1.24
CA PHE A 339 18.38 -14.58 -0.30
C PHE A 339 18.68 -13.68 0.91
N GLN A 340 19.88 -13.79 1.46
CA GLN A 340 20.31 -12.97 2.60
C GLN A 340 20.42 -11.49 2.22
N LEU A 341 21.01 -11.16 1.06
CA LEU A 341 21.10 -9.78 0.59
C LEU A 341 19.69 -9.20 0.34
N ALA A 342 18.80 -9.96 -0.28
CA ALA A 342 17.42 -9.52 -0.53
C ALA A 342 16.67 -9.23 0.77
N LYS A 343 16.86 -10.08 1.80
CA LYS A 343 16.30 -9.90 3.14
C LYS A 343 16.84 -8.66 3.83
N GLU A 344 18.16 -8.45 3.81
CA GLU A 344 18.78 -7.25 4.41
C GLU A 344 18.28 -5.97 3.77
N GLN A 345 18.24 -5.94 2.43
CA GLN A 345 17.70 -4.80 1.68
C GLN A 345 16.21 -4.58 1.96
N HIS A 346 15.42 -5.64 2.12
CA HIS A 346 14.00 -5.52 2.52
C HIS A 346 13.90 -4.86 3.89
N ILE A 347 14.57 -5.39 4.91
CA ILE A 347 14.59 -4.81 6.27
C ILE A 347 15.01 -3.34 6.21
N GLN A 348 16.03 -2.99 5.43
CA GLN A 348 16.54 -1.63 5.26
C GLN A 348 15.68 -0.74 4.34
N SER A 349 14.52 -1.23 3.89
CA SER A 349 13.57 -0.55 3.00
C SER A 349 14.17 -0.13 1.65
N GLU A 350 15.14 -0.89 1.12
CA GLU A 350 15.79 -0.66 -0.18
C GLU A 350 15.11 -1.38 -1.33
N ASN A 351 14.37 -2.44 -1.00
CA ASN A 351 13.46 -3.10 -1.92
C ASN A 351 12.14 -3.38 -1.18
N TYR A 352 10.99 -3.30 -1.87
CA TYR A 352 9.69 -3.51 -1.23
C TYR A 352 8.99 -4.81 -1.64
N ALA A 353 9.51 -5.52 -2.64
CA ALA A 353 8.84 -6.66 -3.26
C ALA A 353 9.78 -7.85 -3.54
N ILE A 354 11.09 -7.60 -3.64
CA ILE A 354 12.05 -8.61 -4.10
C ILE A 354 12.16 -9.76 -3.10
N PHE A 355 12.26 -9.43 -1.81
CA PHE A 355 12.29 -10.45 -0.75
C PHE A 355 11.03 -11.34 -0.74
N ASN A 356 9.84 -10.75 -0.90
CA ASN A 356 8.58 -11.52 -0.90
C ASN A 356 8.49 -12.47 -2.10
N ILE A 357 8.96 -12.05 -3.27
CA ILE A 357 9.04 -12.89 -4.47
C ILE A 357 10.06 -14.02 -4.27
N LEU A 358 11.26 -13.72 -3.79
CA LEU A 358 12.32 -14.72 -3.58
C LEU A 358 12.03 -15.68 -2.41
N SER A 359 11.19 -15.27 -1.46
CA SER A 359 10.75 -16.12 -0.35
C SER A 359 9.56 -16.97 -0.77
N ASN A 360 8.43 -16.33 -1.09
CA ASN A 360 7.14 -17.01 -1.17
C ASN A 360 6.60 -17.10 -2.61
N GLY A 361 7.26 -16.46 -3.58
CA GLY A 361 6.75 -16.36 -4.94
C GLY A 361 5.46 -15.57 -5.00
N GLU A 362 5.29 -14.60 -4.12
CA GLU A 362 4.03 -13.88 -3.92
C GLU A 362 4.27 -12.37 -3.82
N ILE A 363 3.33 -11.61 -4.37
CA ILE A 363 3.35 -10.15 -4.34
C ILE A 363 1.92 -9.59 -4.38
N GLU A 364 1.68 -8.55 -3.59
CA GLU A 364 0.44 -7.77 -3.63
C GLU A 364 0.64 -6.34 -4.11
N CYS A 365 -0.42 -5.77 -4.68
CA CYS A 365 -0.50 -4.34 -4.93
C CYS A 365 -1.92 -3.85 -4.62
N SER A 366 -2.00 -2.87 -3.72
CA SER A 366 -3.26 -2.28 -3.25
C SER A 366 -3.95 -1.41 -4.30
N ASN A 367 -5.13 -0.88 -3.96
CA ASN A 367 -5.92 0.01 -4.82
C ASN A 367 -5.09 1.20 -5.32
N SER A 368 -5.49 1.73 -6.48
CA SER A 368 -5.00 2.97 -7.06
C SER A 368 -6.22 3.83 -7.42
N LEU A 369 -6.07 5.15 -7.55
CA LEU A 369 -7.13 6.04 -8.04
C LEU A 369 -7.41 5.77 -9.53
N GLU A 370 -8.14 4.70 -9.81
CA GLU A 370 -8.49 4.24 -11.16
C GLU A 370 -9.99 4.32 -11.38
N ASP A 371 -10.39 4.79 -12.55
CA ASP A 371 -11.80 4.98 -12.92
C ASP A 371 -12.33 3.74 -13.61
N GLU A 372 -13.17 2.97 -12.92
CA GLU A 372 -13.78 1.75 -13.49
C GLU A 372 -14.64 2.00 -14.74
N CYS A 373 -15.13 3.24 -14.91
CA CYS A 373 -15.95 3.62 -16.06
C CYS A 373 -15.10 4.11 -17.24
N ASP A 374 -13.79 4.31 -17.07
CA ASP A 374 -12.88 4.71 -18.13
C ASP A 374 -12.39 3.47 -18.89
N THR A 375 -12.92 3.25 -20.08
CA THR A 375 -12.54 2.11 -20.94
C THR A 375 -11.25 2.36 -21.72
N GLU A 376 -10.68 3.56 -21.66
CA GLU A 376 -9.51 3.93 -22.47
C GLU A 376 -8.19 3.64 -21.77
N ILE A 377 -8.16 3.67 -20.44
CA ILE A 377 -6.98 3.40 -19.64
C ILE A 377 -7.23 2.11 -18.84
N PRO A 378 -6.53 1.01 -19.14
CA PRO A 378 -6.62 -0.20 -18.34
C PRO A 378 -6.09 0.03 -16.91
N GLY A 379 -6.49 -0.82 -15.96
CA GLY A 379 -5.96 -0.72 -14.60
C GLY A 379 -4.45 -0.97 -14.52
N GLN A 380 -3.76 -0.36 -13.55
CA GLN A 380 -2.29 -0.39 -13.44
C GLN A 380 -1.73 -1.82 -13.41
N ALA A 381 -2.47 -2.75 -12.78
CA ALA A 381 -2.05 -4.14 -12.66
C ALA A 381 -1.85 -4.79 -14.02
N LEU A 382 -2.74 -4.48 -14.98
CA LEU A 382 -2.70 -5.02 -16.33
C LEU A 382 -1.65 -4.33 -17.18
N ILE A 383 -1.55 -2.99 -17.08
CA ILE A 383 -0.57 -2.18 -17.82
C ILE A 383 0.86 -2.66 -17.53
N TYR A 384 1.20 -2.88 -16.25
CA TYR A 384 2.57 -3.21 -15.85
C TYR A 384 2.83 -4.71 -15.73
N ARG A 385 1.84 -5.59 -15.99
CA ARG A 385 2.03 -7.05 -15.93
C ARG A 385 3.17 -7.52 -16.85
N PRO A 386 3.28 -7.09 -18.12
CA PRO A 386 4.39 -7.51 -18.97
C PRO A 386 5.76 -7.16 -18.39
N ALA A 387 5.92 -5.96 -17.81
CA ALA A 387 7.17 -5.58 -17.15
C ALA A 387 7.46 -6.47 -15.94
N ARG A 388 6.46 -6.77 -15.12
CA ARG A 388 6.60 -7.69 -13.98
C ARG A 388 6.98 -9.11 -14.41
N GLN A 389 6.43 -9.62 -15.50
CA GLN A 389 6.81 -10.93 -16.05
C GLN A 389 8.30 -10.99 -16.40
N HIS A 390 8.86 -9.92 -16.98
CA HIS A 390 10.28 -9.81 -17.23
C HIS A 390 11.09 -9.75 -15.93
N ILE A 391 10.67 -8.91 -14.98
CA ILE A 391 11.33 -8.78 -13.67
C ILE A 391 11.36 -10.13 -12.94
N TYR A 392 10.27 -10.88 -12.94
CA TYR A 392 10.22 -12.21 -12.31
C TYR A 392 11.21 -13.18 -12.94
N SER A 393 11.44 -13.10 -14.25
CA SER A 393 12.42 -13.96 -14.94
C SER A 393 13.87 -13.59 -14.61
N VAL A 394 14.13 -12.31 -14.29
CA VAL A 394 15.44 -11.87 -13.80
C VAL A 394 15.67 -12.41 -12.38
N LEU A 395 14.63 -12.42 -11.54
CA LEU A 395 14.71 -12.82 -10.14
C LEU A 395 14.74 -14.34 -9.93
N LEU A 396 13.95 -15.08 -10.70
CA LEU A 396 13.73 -16.50 -10.48
C LEU A 396 14.50 -17.30 -11.51
N ALA A 397 15.28 -18.28 -11.06
CA ALA A 397 15.98 -19.19 -11.97
C ALA A 397 14.99 -20.19 -12.62
N SER A 398 15.25 -20.56 -13.88
CA SER A 398 14.55 -21.69 -14.50
C SER A 398 14.88 -22.99 -13.77
N GLY A 399 13.88 -23.83 -13.55
CA GLY A 399 14.08 -25.20 -13.04
C GLY A 399 14.86 -26.08 -14.02
N LYS A 400 15.16 -27.32 -13.60
CA LYS A 400 15.89 -28.31 -14.42
C LYS A 400 15.20 -28.61 -15.75
N ASP A 401 13.87 -28.47 -15.79
CA ASP A 401 13.04 -28.68 -16.99
C ASP A 401 12.91 -27.40 -17.85
N GLY A 402 13.64 -26.33 -17.52
CA GLY A 402 13.60 -25.04 -18.21
C GLY A 402 12.40 -24.16 -17.84
N ALA A 403 11.43 -24.66 -17.08
CA ALA A 403 10.26 -23.91 -16.63
C ALA A 403 10.58 -22.99 -15.44
N TYR A 404 10.06 -21.76 -15.48
CA TYR A 404 10.15 -20.83 -14.36
C TYR A 404 9.01 -21.06 -13.37
N PRO A 405 9.25 -20.91 -12.06
CA PRO A 405 8.18 -20.94 -11.07
C PRO A 405 7.17 -19.81 -11.30
N LEU A 406 5.88 -20.13 -11.13
CA LEU A 406 4.79 -19.15 -11.23
C LEU A 406 4.81 -18.21 -10.02
N VAL A 407 4.55 -16.93 -10.26
CA VAL A 407 4.39 -15.92 -9.20
C VAL A 407 2.92 -15.66 -8.94
N LYS A 408 2.53 -15.67 -7.66
CA LYS A 408 1.17 -15.37 -7.18
C LYS A 408 0.99 -13.85 -7.05
N GLU A 409 0.13 -13.27 -7.87
CA GLU A 409 -0.22 -11.84 -7.80
C GLU A 409 -1.57 -11.60 -7.12
N TRP A 410 -1.55 -10.79 -6.06
CA TRP A 410 -2.74 -10.21 -5.43
C TRP A 410 -2.84 -8.73 -5.79
N PHE A 411 -3.13 -8.45 -7.05
CA PHE A 411 -3.18 -7.09 -7.57
C PHE A 411 -4.62 -6.60 -7.65
N VAL A 412 -4.91 -5.49 -6.99
CA VAL A 412 -6.22 -4.85 -7.09
C VAL A 412 -6.31 -4.08 -8.40
N TYR A 413 -7.31 -4.44 -9.22
CA TYR A 413 -7.74 -3.67 -10.38
C TYR A 413 -9.22 -3.96 -10.65
N PHE A 414 -9.86 -3.14 -11.47
CA PHE A 414 -11.28 -3.31 -11.78
C PHE A 414 -11.56 -4.66 -12.47
N GLY A 415 -12.55 -5.39 -11.94
CA GLY A 415 -12.90 -6.73 -12.43
C GLY A 415 -12.14 -7.89 -11.77
N ASN A 416 -11.12 -7.63 -10.93
CA ASN A 416 -10.49 -8.68 -10.14
C ASN A 416 -11.29 -8.94 -8.84
N PRO A 417 -11.89 -10.13 -8.65
CA PRO A 417 -12.61 -10.44 -7.42
C PRO A 417 -11.69 -10.76 -6.23
N LEU A 418 -10.38 -10.96 -6.47
CA LEU A 418 -9.39 -11.34 -5.45
C LEU A 418 -9.80 -12.58 -4.65
N GLN A 419 -10.48 -13.55 -5.27
CA GLN A 419 -10.84 -14.82 -4.61
C GLN A 419 -9.64 -15.76 -4.51
N GLN A 420 -8.72 -15.68 -5.46
CA GLN A 420 -7.48 -16.44 -5.52
C GLN A 420 -6.40 -15.55 -6.18
N PRO A 421 -5.11 -15.79 -5.94
CA PRO A 421 -4.07 -15.04 -6.63
C PRO A 421 -4.08 -15.39 -8.12
N GLU A 422 -3.75 -14.41 -8.96
CA GLU A 422 -3.45 -14.69 -10.36
C GLU A 422 -2.06 -15.31 -10.47
N LEU A 423 -1.95 -16.43 -11.17
CA LEU A 423 -0.67 -17.09 -11.42
C LEU A 423 -0.02 -16.50 -12.67
N VAL A 424 1.08 -15.79 -12.49
CA VAL A 424 1.79 -15.09 -13.54
C VAL A 424 3.07 -15.83 -13.90
N GLN A 425 3.20 -16.17 -15.18
CA GLN A 425 4.37 -16.83 -15.74
C GLN A 425 5.49 -15.81 -15.99
N PRO A 426 6.70 -16.04 -15.45
CA PRO A 426 7.88 -15.27 -15.85
C PRO A 426 8.19 -15.44 -17.34
N ILE A 427 8.56 -14.34 -18.01
CA ILE A 427 8.91 -14.29 -19.44
C ILE A 427 10.29 -13.67 -19.53
N GLN A 428 11.20 -14.26 -20.30
CA GLN A 428 12.54 -13.68 -20.45
C GLN A 428 12.50 -12.33 -21.19
N PRO A 429 13.18 -11.29 -20.68
CA PRO A 429 13.31 -10.04 -21.40
C PRO A 429 14.17 -10.23 -22.67
N PRO A 430 13.96 -9.38 -23.70
CA PRO A 430 14.72 -9.42 -24.94
C PRO A 430 16.13 -8.82 -24.77
N VAL A 431 16.98 -9.48 -23.99
CA VAL A 431 18.37 -9.06 -23.75
C VAL A 431 19.30 -9.73 -24.77
N PRO A 432 20.09 -8.97 -25.56
CA PRO A 432 21.11 -9.54 -26.44
C PRO A 432 22.12 -10.38 -25.65
N GLY A 433 22.33 -11.64 -26.05
CA GLY A 433 23.25 -12.55 -25.35
C GLY A 433 22.65 -13.29 -24.14
N GLY A 434 21.35 -13.10 -23.86
CA GLY A 434 20.64 -13.77 -22.78
C GLY A 434 20.55 -12.92 -21.50
N THR A 435 19.59 -13.29 -20.63
CA THR A 435 19.40 -12.59 -19.36
C THR A 435 20.52 -12.95 -18.38
N PRO A 436 21.23 -11.97 -17.79
CA PRO A 436 22.29 -12.24 -16.82
C PRO A 436 21.69 -12.82 -15.54
N ASN A 437 22.42 -13.70 -14.85
CA ASN A 437 21.96 -14.21 -13.56
C ASN A 437 22.12 -13.15 -12.45
N LEU A 438 21.40 -13.34 -11.34
CA LEU A 438 21.44 -12.43 -10.20
C LEU A 438 22.84 -12.27 -9.59
N LYS A 439 23.71 -13.29 -9.66
CA LYS A 439 25.07 -13.14 -9.12
C LYS A 439 25.87 -12.09 -9.89
N THR A 440 25.77 -12.12 -11.21
CA THR A 440 26.37 -11.11 -12.09
C THR A 440 25.76 -9.74 -11.80
N LEU A 441 24.44 -9.64 -11.75
CA LEU A 441 23.76 -8.36 -11.56
C LEU A 441 24.05 -7.75 -10.18
N TRP A 442 24.09 -8.53 -9.10
CA TRP A 442 24.13 -7.98 -7.74
C TRP A 442 25.54 -7.89 -7.16
N PHE A 443 26.46 -8.79 -7.51
CA PHE A 443 27.77 -8.87 -6.86
C PHE A 443 28.95 -8.54 -7.78
N ALA A 444 28.82 -8.73 -9.10
CA ALA A 444 29.90 -8.40 -10.02
C ALA A 444 30.10 -6.88 -10.11
N LYS A 445 31.31 -6.48 -10.48
CA LYS A 445 31.73 -5.07 -10.60
C LYS A 445 32.39 -4.85 -11.94
N GLY A 446 32.34 -3.61 -12.43
CA GLY A 446 33.03 -3.18 -13.64
C GLY A 446 32.09 -2.51 -14.64
N PRO A 447 32.63 -1.74 -15.60
CA PRO A 447 31.83 -0.93 -16.53
C PRO A 447 30.92 -1.79 -17.42
N ASP A 448 31.37 -2.98 -17.84
CA ASP A 448 30.54 -3.90 -18.63
C ASP A 448 29.35 -4.43 -17.83
N VAL A 449 29.53 -4.65 -16.52
CA VAL A 449 28.44 -5.05 -15.63
C VAL A 449 27.43 -3.92 -15.49
N GLU A 450 27.86 -2.66 -15.29
CA GLU A 450 26.94 -1.52 -15.23
C GLU A 450 26.14 -1.35 -16.53
N LYS A 451 26.81 -1.54 -17.68
CA LYS A 451 26.16 -1.55 -18.99
C LYS A 451 25.10 -2.66 -19.06
N GLN A 452 25.44 -3.85 -18.59
CA GLN A 452 24.55 -5.01 -18.56
C GLN A 452 23.36 -4.81 -17.62
N ARG A 453 23.56 -4.19 -16.44
CA ARG A 453 22.49 -3.82 -15.49
C ARG A 453 21.50 -2.86 -16.14
N TYR A 454 22.01 -1.79 -16.75
CA TYR A 454 21.17 -0.79 -17.42
C TYR A 454 20.41 -1.38 -18.61
N SER A 455 21.08 -2.18 -19.46
CA SER A 455 20.44 -2.87 -20.58
C SER A 455 19.35 -3.84 -20.12
N THR A 456 19.60 -4.64 -19.08
CA THR A 456 18.62 -5.59 -18.52
C THR A 456 17.42 -4.85 -17.95
N PHE A 457 17.63 -3.74 -17.25
CA PHE A 457 16.57 -2.87 -16.75
C PHE A 457 15.67 -2.36 -17.89
N LEU A 458 16.25 -1.82 -18.96
CA LEU A 458 15.46 -1.35 -20.11
C LEU A 458 14.75 -2.49 -20.83
N ALA A 459 15.35 -3.67 -20.89
CA ALA A 459 14.75 -4.85 -21.50
C ALA A 459 13.50 -5.32 -20.73
N CYS A 460 13.42 -5.11 -19.39
CA CYS A 460 12.17 -5.34 -18.65
C CYS A 460 10.99 -4.53 -19.19
N PHE A 461 11.25 -3.38 -19.82
CA PHE A 461 10.24 -2.52 -20.44
C PHE A 461 10.24 -2.62 -21.98
N CYS A 462 10.99 -3.55 -22.56
CA CYS A 462 11.20 -3.69 -24.01
C CYS A 462 11.78 -2.42 -24.68
N LEU A 463 12.62 -1.68 -23.96
CA LEU A 463 13.23 -0.42 -24.39
C LEU A 463 14.75 -0.49 -24.52
N GLN A 464 15.33 -1.68 -24.60
CA GLN A 464 16.78 -1.89 -24.74
C GLN A 464 17.36 -1.21 -25.99
N ASP A 465 16.55 -1.00 -27.03
CA ASP A 465 16.95 -0.33 -28.28
C ASP A 465 17.14 1.19 -28.12
N MET A 466 16.71 1.76 -26.98
CA MET A 466 16.80 3.20 -26.66
C MET A 466 17.88 3.49 -25.62
N MET A 467 18.85 2.58 -25.50
CA MET A 467 19.85 2.62 -24.44
C MET A 467 20.72 3.88 -24.52
N GLU A 468 21.31 4.17 -25.69
CA GLU A 468 22.19 5.33 -25.85
C GLU A 468 21.45 6.65 -25.60
N GLU A 469 20.23 6.79 -26.12
CA GLU A 469 19.45 8.02 -25.96
C GLU A 469 19.02 8.25 -24.52
N LEU A 470 18.61 7.19 -23.81
CA LEU A 470 18.21 7.31 -22.40
C LEU A 470 19.42 7.56 -21.48
N GLN A 471 20.58 6.96 -21.77
CA GLN A 471 21.81 7.20 -20.99
C GLN A 471 22.35 8.61 -21.15
N ALA A 472 22.05 9.30 -22.26
CA ALA A 472 22.44 10.68 -22.50
C ALA A 472 21.61 11.69 -21.67
N LEU A 473 20.51 11.26 -21.05
CA LEU A 473 19.67 12.11 -20.22
C LEU A 473 20.13 12.09 -18.76
N GLU A 474 19.76 13.13 -18.00
CA GLU A 474 19.85 13.08 -16.54
C GLU A 474 19.02 11.91 -16.00
N ALA A 475 19.54 11.20 -15.00
CA ALA A 475 18.96 9.95 -14.50
C ALA A 475 17.45 10.04 -14.14
N PRO A 476 16.94 11.09 -13.46
CA PRO A 476 15.49 11.21 -13.21
C PRO A 476 14.67 11.35 -14.50
N VAL A 477 15.19 12.09 -15.48
CA VAL A 477 14.53 12.27 -16.78
C VAL A 477 14.58 10.98 -17.59
N ALA A 478 15.68 10.24 -17.55
CA ALA A 478 15.81 8.93 -18.19
C ALA A 478 14.79 7.92 -17.62
N GLY A 479 14.66 7.83 -16.29
CA GLY A 479 13.66 7.00 -15.63
C GLY A 479 12.22 7.41 -16.01
N PHE A 480 11.94 8.71 -16.00
CA PHE A 480 10.66 9.27 -16.45
C PHE A 480 10.33 8.89 -17.90
N CYS A 481 11.28 9.10 -18.82
CA CYS A 481 11.11 8.79 -20.24
C CYS A 481 10.97 7.29 -20.51
N CYS A 482 11.72 6.44 -19.80
CA CYS A 482 11.55 4.99 -19.85
C CYS A 482 10.12 4.59 -19.50
N LEU A 483 9.61 5.09 -18.38
CA LEU A 483 8.24 4.79 -17.95
C LEU A 483 7.18 5.36 -18.90
N LEU A 484 7.34 6.59 -19.36
CA LEU A 484 6.38 7.23 -20.25
C LEU A 484 6.34 6.54 -21.62
N ALA A 485 7.49 6.17 -22.18
CA ALA A 485 7.56 5.39 -23.41
C ALA A 485 6.89 4.03 -23.25
N TYR A 486 7.14 3.33 -22.14
CA TYR A 486 6.47 2.07 -21.82
C TYR A 486 4.95 2.25 -21.69
N LEU A 487 4.50 3.23 -20.90
CA LEU A 487 3.09 3.50 -20.67
C LEU A 487 2.36 3.82 -21.97
N ILE A 488 2.97 4.65 -22.82
CA ILE A 488 2.46 4.91 -24.16
C ILE A 488 2.38 3.57 -24.87
N LEU A 489 3.46 2.83 -25.11
CA LEU A 489 3.46 1.53 -25.80
C LEU A 489 2.35 0.56 -25.34
N GLN A 490 2.08 0.47 -24.03
CA GLN A 490 1.05 -0.43 -23.49
C GLN A 490 -0.40 0.09 -23.64
N VAL A 491 -0.62 1.41 -23.65
CA VAL A 491 -1.97 2.01 -23.63
C VAL A 491 -2.29 2.70 -24.95
N ASN A 492 -2.92 1.99 -25.88
CA ASN A 492 -3.20 2.45 -27.26
C ASN A 492 -4.03 3.74 -27.35
N SER A 493 -4.77 4.09 -26.32
CA SER A 493 -5.60 5.30 -26.27
C SER A 493 -4.82 6.58 -25.97
N LEU A 494 -3.55 6.48 -25.57
CA LEU A 494 -2.71 7.65 -25.27
C LEU A 494 -2.34 8.40 -26.55
N SER A 495 -2.58 9.70 -26.49
CA SER A 495 -2.49 10.65 -27.59
C SER A 495 -1.23 11.50 -27.54
N LEU A 496 -0.99 12.27 -28.60
CA LEU A 496 0.10 13.26 -28.62
C LEU A 496 -0.08 14.33 -27.55
N GLU A 497 -1.31 14.68 -27.21
CA GLU A 497 -1.64 15.64 -26.16
C GLU A 497 -1.31 15.09 -24.77
N ASP A 498 -1.57 13.79 -24.54
CA ASP A 498 -1.15 13.10 -23.31
C ASP A 498 0.38 13.15 -23.17
N LEU A 499 1.10 12.83 -24.24
CA LEU A 499 2.57 12.90 -24.30
C LEU A 499 3.07 14.31 -24.02
N ASN A 500 2.53 15.32 -24.71
CA ASN A 500 2.91 16.72 -24.53
C ASN A 500 2.69 17.18 -23.08
N ALA A 501 1.59 16.76 -22.43
CA ALA A 501 1.30 17.12 -21.05
C ALA A 501 2.36 16.56 -20.07
N PHE A 502 2.75 15.30 -20.24
CA PHE A 502 3.81 14.69 -19.44
C PHE A 502 5.19 15.31 -19.69
N VAL A 503 5.55 15.59 -20.94
CA VAL A 503 6.84 16.24 -21.26
C VAL A 503 6.88 17.67 -20.71
N ALA A 504 5.78 18.42 -20.82
CA ALA A 504 5.68 19.75 -20.21
C ALA A 504 5.77 19.68 -18.68
N LEU A 505 5.14 18.69 -18.04
CA LEU A 505 5.22 18.46 -16.60
C LEU A 505 6.67 18.35 -16.13
N ILE A 506 7.44 17.39 -16.68
CA ILE A 506 8.81 17.13 -16.20
C ILE A 506 9.74 18.32 -16.40
N LEU A 507 9.56 19.08 -17.48
CA LEU A 507 10.38 20.26 -17.78
C LEU A 507 10.01 21.45 -16.89
N CYS A 508 8.72 21.74 -16.72
CA CYS A 508 8.27 22.87 -15.90
C CYS A 508 8.49 22.61 -14.40
N LEU A 509 8.47 21.35 -13.96
CA LEU A 509 8.68 20.98 -12.56
C LEU A 509 10.07 21.37 -12.05
N LYS A 510 11.11 21.24 -12.89
CA LYS A 510 12.51 21.55 -12.52
C LYS A 510 12.70 22.99 -12.02
N GLY A 511 11.88 23.93 -12.48
CA GLY A 511 11.98 25.35 -12.13
C GLY A 511 11.08 25.79 -10.98
N LYS A 512 10.33 24.88 -10.34
CA LYS A 512 9.31 25.22 -9.34
C LYS A 512 9.67 24.75 -7.94
N ALA A 513 9.49 25.64 -6.97
CA ALA A 513 9.59 25.32 -5.55
C ALA A 513 8.27 24.75 -5.01
N ALA A 514 8.34 24.01 -3.90
CA ALA A 514 7.17 23.41 -3.25
C ALA A 514 6.05 24.43 -2.94
N ALA A 515 6.40 25.64 -2.47
CA ALA A 515 5.43 26.70 -2.19
C ALA A 515 4.69 27.17 -3.46
N GLN A 516 5.41 27.33 -4.57
CA GLN A 516 4.81 27.71 -5.85
C GLN A 516 3.85 26.64 -6.37
N LEU A 517 4.20 25.37 -6.20
CA LEU A 517 3.33 24.25 -6.55
C LEU A 517 2.10 24.22 -5.62
N ALA A 518 2.28 24.40 -4.31
CA ALA A 518 1.21 24.45 -3.31
C ALA A 518 0.22 25.59 -3.56
N ASP A 519 0.67 26.73 -4.09
CA ASP A 519 -0.19 27.86 -4.43
C ASP A 519 -0.92 27.72 -5.77
N LEU A 520 -0.50 26.80 -6.65
CA LEU A 520 -1.13 26.57 -7.96
C LEU A 520 -2.63 26.32 -7.82
N GLN A 521 -3.45 27.12 -8.50
CA GLN A 521 -4.91 26.99 -8.47
C GLN A 521 -5.43 26.30 -9.73
N LEU A 522 -6.11 25.18 -9.55
CA LEU A 522 -6.76 24.48 -10.65
C LEU A 522 -8.15 25.05 -10.90
N ALA A 523 -8.41 25.48 -12.14
CA ALA A 523 -9.75 25.91 -12.56
C ALA A 523 -10.77 24.75 -12.47
N GLN A 524 -10.32 23.54 -12.81
CA GLN A 524 -11.11 22.31 -12.75
C GLN A 524 -10.19 21.09 -12.54
N VAL A 525 -10.78 19.98 -12.11
CA VAL A 525 -10.10 18.68 -12.02
C VAL A 525 -10.63 17.75 -13.11
N ASP A 526 -9.74 17.25 -13.95
CA ASP A 526 -10.06 16.28 -15.00
C ASP A 526 -9.90 14.84 -14.46
N SER A 527 -10.96 14.03 -14.61
CA SER A 527 -10.99 12.66 -14.10
C SER A 527 -10.01 11.74 -14.83
N ARG A 528 -9.80 11.91 -16.13
CA ARG A 528 -8.86 11.07 -16.87
C ARG A 528 -7.42 11.42 -16.51
N ALA A 529 -7.11 12.70 -16.29
CA ALA A 529 -5.82 13.12 -15.77
C ALA A 529 -5.56 12.60 -14.35
N VAL A 530 -6.59 12.52 -13.48
CA VAL A 530 -6.47 11.85 -12.17
C VAL A 530 -6.08 10.38 -12.34
N HIS A 531 -6.77 9.65 -13.22
CA HIS A 531 -6.49 8.24 -13.52
C HIS A 531 -5.07 8.06 -14.08
N LEU A 532 -4.66 8.88 -15.06
CA LEU A 532 -3.32 8.82 -15.64
C LEU A 532 -2.22 9.10 -14.62
N GLY A 533 -2.40 10.12 -13.77
CA GLY A 533 -1.45 10.42 -12.71
C GLY A 533 -1.27 9.23 -11.76
N ALA A 534 -2.37 8.60 -11.35
CA ALA A 534 -2.34 7.42 -10.49
C ALA A 534 -1.63 6.22 -11.13
N VAL A 535 -1.87 5.97 -12.42
CA VAL A 535 -1.20 4.92 -13.20
C VAL A 535 0.28 5.21 -13.37
N PHE A 536 0.66 6.46 -13.64
CA PHE A 536 2.05 6.87 -13.76
C PHE A 536 2.82 6.65 -12.45
N ILE A 537 2.27 7.09 -11.32
CA ILE A 537 2.88 6.88 -10.00
C ILE A 537 3.03 5.39 -9.65
N ARG A 538 2.07 4.54 -10.02
CA ARG A 538 2.22 3.08 -9.90
C ARG A 538 3.33 2.54 -10.81
N GLY A 539 3.51 3.12 -11.98
CA GLY A 539 4.64 2.83 -12.87
C GLY A 539 6.00 3.07 -12.23
N LEU A 540 6.16 4.15 -11.46
CA LEU A 540 7.39 4.41 -10.72
C LEU A 540 7.71 3.27 -9.72
N THR A 541 6.70 2.67 -9.08
CA THR A 541 6.95 1.49 -8.23
C THR A 541 7.44 0.27 -9.02
N THR A 542 6.98 0.12 -10.28
CA THR A 542 7.48 -0.94 -11.18
C THR A 542 8.91 -0.65 -11.63
N LEU A 543 9.27 0.62 -11.91
CA LEU A 543 10.66 1.01 -12.16
C LEU A 543 11.55 0.66 -10.97
N LEU A 544 11.14 0.97 -9.73
CA LEU A 544 11.90 0.63 -8.53
C LEU A 544 12.12 -0.89 -8.40
N MET A 545 11.09 -1.69 -8.67
CA MET A 545 11.20 -3.15 -8.65
C MET A 545 12.20 -3.66 -9.70
N ALA A 546 12.14 -3.13 -10.93
CA ALA A 546 13.12 -3.46 -11.98
C ALA A 546 14.53 -3.00 -11.59
N ASN A 547 14.67 -1.80 -11.00
CA ASN A 547 15.94 -1.25 -10.56
C ASN A 547 16.62 -2.17 -9.53
N SER A 548 15.89 -2.60 -8.50
CA SER A 548 16.39 -3.55 -7.50
C SER A 548 16.74 -4.91 -8.12
N ALA A 549 15.87 -5.46 -8.98
CA ALA A 549 16.13 -6.75 -9.62
C ALA A 549 17.39 -6.71 -10.51
N CYS A 550 17.64 -5.58 -11.18
CA CYS A 550 18.76 -5.41 -12.10
C CYS A 550 20.05 -4.91 -11.43
N GLY A 551 20.14 -4.85 -10.10
CA GLY A 551 21.36 -4.44 -9.40
C GLY A 551 21.59 -2.93 -9.35
N PHE A 552 20.51 -2.14 -9.30
CA PHE A 552 20.50 -0.68 -9.12
C PHE A 552 21.25 0.14 -10.20
N PRO A 553 20.91 0.00 -11.50
CA PRO A 553 21.45 0.88 -12.55
C PRO A 553 21.07 2.37 -12.37
N PHE A 554 20.04 2.67 -11.56
CA PHE A 554 19.70 4.01 -11.10
C PHE A 554 19.92 4.12 -9.59
N ARG A 555 20.28 5.32 -9.10
CA ARG A 555 20.17 5.60 -7.67
C ARG A 555 18.68 5.63 -7.31
N MET A 556 18.35 5.23 -6.09
CA MET A 556 16.96 5.22 -5.65
C MET A 556 16.33 6.62 -5.70
N ASP A 557 17.08 7.67 -5.34
CA ASP A 557 16.61 9.08 -5.41
C ASP A 557 16.27 9.52 -6.85
N ASP A 558 16.89 8.91 -7.87
CA ASP A 558 16.63 9.27 -9.27
C ASP A 558 15.20 8.91 -9.71
N LEU A 559 14.59 7.89 -9.10
CA LEU A 559 13.29 7.35 -9.48
C LEU A 559 12.14 7.84 -8.58
N MET A 560 12.39 8.90 -7.81
CA MET A 560 11.45 9.39 -6.81
C MET A 560 10.41 10.34 -7.40
N PRO A 561 9.14 10.27 -6.94
CA PRO A 561 8.07 11.07 -7.51
C PRO A 561 8.29 12.58 -7.31
N TRP A 562 8.92 13.02 -6.21
CA TRP A 562 9.23 14.45 -5.99
C TRP A 562 10.24 15.04 -6.99
N LYS A 563 10.92 14.19 -7.77
CA LYS A 563 11.82 14.63 -8.86
C LYS A 563 11.09 14.75 -10.20
N VAL A 564 9.98 14.02 -10.40
CA VAL A 564 9.45 13.77 -11.73
C VAL A 564 7.95 14.00 -11.90
N PHE A 565 7.20 14.19 -10.81
CA PHE A 565 5.76 14.34 -10.88
C PHE A 565 5.24 15.29 -9.80
N ASP A 566 4.34 16.19 -10.20
CA ASP A 566 3.50 16.96 -9.32
C ASP A 566 2.07 16.99 -9.86
N GLY A 567 1.10 16.62 -9.02
CA GLY A 567 -0.25 16.35 -9.47
C GLY A 567 -1.00 17.58 -9.97
N LYS A 568 -0.81 18.73 -9.33
CA LYS A 568 -1.51 19.95 -9.75
C LYS A 568 -0.90 20.48 -11.03
N LEU A 569 0.43 20.51 -11.10
CA LEU A 569 1.13 20.87 -12.33
C LEU A 569 0.71 19.95 -13.48
N PHE A 570 0.58 18.64 -13.25
CA PHE A 570 0.14 17.71 -14.28
C PHE A 570 -1.29 18.00 -14.76
N GLN A 571 -2.23 18.28 -13.85
CA GLN A 571 -3.60 18.67 -14.21
C GLN A 571 -3.63 19.92 -15.09
N GLU A 572 -2.83 20.93 -14.75
CA GLU A 572 -2.72 22.15 -15.55
C GLU A 572 -2.17 21.86 -16.96
N LYS A 573 -1.02 21.17 -17.06
CA LYS A 573 -0.39 20.84 -18.35
C LYS A 573 -1.26 19.93 -19.20
N TYR A 574 -1.98 19.01 -18.57
CA TYR A 574 -2.96 18.16 -19.23
C TYR A 574 -4.06 18.99 -19.90
N GLN A 575 -4.66 19.91 -19.15
CA GLN A 575 -5.74 20.77 -19.65
C GLN A 575 -5.25 21.76 -20.71
N GLN A 576 -4.06 22.34 -20.55
CA GLN A 576 -3.43 23.20 -21.55
C GLN A 576 -3.20 22.44 -22.87
N SER A 577 -2.56 21.27 -22.79
CA SER A 577 -2.28 20.42 -23.95
C SER A 577 -3.55 19.99 -24.70
N HIS A 578 -4.57 19.52 -23.98
CA HIS A 578 -5.83 19.05 -24.60
C HIS A 578 -6.76 20.17 -25.10
N ARG A 579 -6.51 21.43 -24.70
CA ARG A 579 -7.14 22.63 -25.29
C ARG A 579 -6.44 23.11 -26.56
N GLY A 580 -5.28 22.54 -26.90
CA GLY A 580 -4.51 22.94 -28.07
C GLY A 580 -3.82 24.28 -27.91
N CYS A 581 -3.37 24.61 -26.68
CA CYS A 581 -2.63 25.84 -26.43
C CYS A 581 -1.31 25.89 -27.22
N SER A 582 -0.73 27.09 -27.34
CA SER A 582 0.59 27.24 -27.94
C SER A 582 1.67 26.55 -27.10
N LEU A 583 2.81 26.24 -27.73
CA LEU A 583 3.97 25.71 -27.01
C LEU A 583 4.50 26.72 -25.97
N GLU A 584 4.38 28.01 -26.27
CA GLU A 584 4.69 29.11 -25.36
C GLU A 584 3.84 29.06 -24.09
N GLU A 585 2.52 28.91 -24.21
CA GLU A 585 1.63 28.80 -23.05
C GLU A 585 1.91 27.51 -22.26
N LEU A 586 2.10 26.38 -22.95
CA LEU A 586 2.34 25.08 -22.33
C LEU A 586 3.62 25.08 -21.46
N LEU A 587 4.64 25.80 -21.92
CA LEU A 587 5.95 25.93 -21.28
C LEU A 587 6.12 27.24 -20.51
N GLU A 588 5.02 27.92 -20.18
CA GLU A 588 5.00 29.10 -19.30
C GLU A 588 5.86 30.27 -19.81
N GLY A 589 5.96 30.43 -21.13
CA GLY A 589 6.77 31.46 -21.79
C GLY A 589 8.29 31.21 -21.71
N ASN A 590 8.72 30.06 -21.20
CA ASN A 590 10.13 29.75 -21.05
C ASN A 590 10.73 29.13 -22.32
N GLU A 591 11.23 29.98 -23.21
CA GLU A 591 11.83 29.58 -24.49
C GLU A 591 13.00 28.59 -24.36
N SER A 592 13.72 28.59 -23.23
CA SER A 592 14.84 27.66 -22.99
C SER A 592 14.38 26.19 -22.93
N LEU A 593 13.08 25.96 -22.67
CA LEU A 593 12.49 24.63 -22.61
C LEU A 593 12.03 24.10 -23.97
N TYR A 594 12.02 24.91 -25.03
CA TYR A 594 11.45 24.51 -26.32
C TYR A 594 12.26 23.37 -26.97
N ALA A 595 13.58 23.51 -27.02
CA ALA A 595 14.45 22.45 -27.56
C ALA A 595 14.42 21.18 -26.71
N PRO A 596 14.55 21.23 -25.37
CA PRO A 596 14.33 20.06 -24.50
C PRO A 596 12.98 19.37 -24.73
N PHE A 597 11.89 20.14 -24.87
CA PHE A 597 10.56 19.60 -25.12
C PHE A 597 10.50 18.80 -26.43
N GLN A 598 11.00 19.36 -27.53
CA GLN A 598 11.03 18.65 -28.82
C GLN A 598 11.92 17.42 -28.77
N ASN A 599 13.07 17.49 -28.10
CA ASN A 599 13.98 16.35 -27.96
C ASN A 599 13.33 15.18 -27.22
N LEU A 600 12.72 15.43 -26.06
CA LEU A 600 12.06 14.39 -25.26
C LEU A 600 10.83 13.81 -25.98
N LYS A 601 10.03 14.68 -26.61
CA LYS A 601 8.89 14.25 -27.43
C LYS A 601 9.34 13.36 -28.58
N SER A 602 10.36 13.78 -29.33
CA SER A 602 10.93 13.03 -30.45
C SER A 602 11.48 11.68 -30.02
N LEU A 603 12.18 11.62 -28.88
CA LEU A 603 12.71 10.39 -28.30
C LEU A 603 11.59 9.37 -28.06
N ILE A 604 10.49 9.79 -27.43
CA ILE A 604 9.37 8.90 -27.12
C ILE A 604 8.61 8.49 -28.39
N CYS A 605 8.43 9.41 -29.34
CA CYS A 605 7.86 9.07 -30.64
C CYS A 605 8.74 8.05 -31.39
N LYS A 606 10.06 8.21 -31.37
CA LYS A 606 11.02 7.25 -31.97
C LYS A 606 10.87 5.87 -31.34
N ALA A 607 10.83 5.78 -30.00
CA ALA A 607 10.63 4.52 -29.30
C ALA A 607 9.31 3.82 -29.72
N CYS A 608 8.24 4.58 -29.93
CA CYS A 608 6.96 4.05 -30.41
C CYS A 608 7.07 3.53 -31.86
N VAL A 609 7.69 4.30 -32.76
CA VAL A 609 7.86 3.92 -34.17
C VAL A 609 8.66 2.63 -34.31
N VAL A 610 9.74 2.47 -33.54
CA VAL A 610 10.55 1.24 -33.50
C VAL A 610 9.71 0.01 -33.14
N LYS A 611 8.64 0.18 -32.35
CA LYS A 611 7.70 -0.89 -31.96
C LYS A 611 6.41 -0.89 -32.79
N ASN A 612 6.46 -0.33 -34.01
CA ASN A 612 5.34 -0.24 -34.94
C ASN A 612 4.09 0.46 -34.39
N ARG A 613 4.30 1.46 -33.53
CA ARG A 613 3.24 2.27 -32.93
C ARG A 613 3.36 3.72 -33.36
N THR A 614 2.28 4.26 -33.92
CA THR A 614 2.14 5.69 -34.19
C THR A 614 1.20 6.33 -33.18
N ILE A 615 1.65 7.39 -32.50
CA ILE A 615 0.82 8.13 -31.54
C ILE A 615 -0.08 9.10 -32.31
N GLN A 616 -1.39 8.97 -32.14
CA GLN A 616 -2.37 9.84 -32.81
C GLN A 616 -2.65 11.09 -31.98
N SER A 617 -2.89 12.22 -32.64
CA SER A 617 -3.46 13.40 -31.96
C SER A 617 -4.94 13.16 -31.65
N ARG A 618 -5.34 13.52 -30.44
CA ARG A 618 -6.72 13.47 -29.96
C ARG A 618 -6.94 14.52 -28.88
N GLN A 619 -7.14 15.76 -29.30
CA GLN A 619 -7.60 16.84 -28.43
C GLN A 619 -8.96 16.49 -27.81
N ARG A 620 -9.16 16.91 -26.55
CA ARG A 620 -10.39 16.59 -25.81
C ARG A 620 -11.28 17.80 -25.52
N GLY A 621 -10.86 19.02 -25.87
CA GLY A 621 -11.65 20.24 -25.72
C GLY A 621 -12.11 20.51 -24.28
N ASN A 622 -12.86 21.59 -24.07
CA ASN A 622 -13.41 21.95 -22.75
C ASN A 622 -14.67 21.15 -22.36
N GLY A 623 -15.13 20.19 -23.17
CA GLY A 623 -16.43 19.57 -22.96
C GLY A 623 -16.54 18.14 -23.47
N ILE A 624 -16.15 17.15 -22.66
CA ILE A 624 -16.47 15.72 -22.81
C ILE A 624 -16.45 15.11 -21.37
N ILE A 625 -17.47 14.45 -20.78
CA ILE A 625 -18.66 13.73 -21.22
C ILE A 625 -19.89 14.28 -20.46
N THR A 626 -20.94 14.72 -21.17
CA THR A 626 -22.30 14.74 -20.61
C THR A 626 -22.76 13.30 -20.47
N GLY A 627 -22.78 12.78 -19.25
CA GLY A 627 -23.39 11.48 -18.97
C GLY A 627 -24.89 11.56 -19.19
N THR A 628 -25.36 11.17 -20.39
CA THR A 628 -26.75 10.72 -20.63
C THR A 628 -26.89 10.18 -22.04
N ARG A 629 -26.73 8.86 -22.20
CA ARG A 629 -27.69 8.02 -22.93
C ARG A 629 -27.85 6.74 -22.13
N GLN A 630 -28.77 6.78 -21.17
CA GLN A 630 -29.44 5.57 -20.71
C GLN A 630 -30.08 4.92 -21.95
N ARG A 631 -29.43 3.91 -22.51
CA ARG A 631 -30.14 2.86 -23.22
C ARG A 631 -30.54 1.85 -22.17
N GLU A 632 -31.85 1.65 -22.05
CA GLU A 632 -32.49 0.66 -21.20
C GLU A 632 -31.75 -0.67 -21.28
N ILE A 633 -31.21 -1.11 -20.14
CA ILE A 633 -30.63 -2.43 -20.00
C ILE A 633 -31.79 -3.41 -19.88
N ASN A 634 -32.04 -4.11 -20.98
CA ASN A 634 -32.93 -5.26 -21.04
C ASN A 634 -32.23 -6.44 -20.35
N PRO A 635 -32.75 -7.02 -19.24
CA PRO A 635 -31.99 -7.94 -18.41
C PRO A 635 -32.12 -9.38 -18.91
N ARG A 636 -31.55 -9.70 -20.08
CA ARG A 636 -31.32 -11.09 -20.52
C ARG A 636 -30.22 -11.16 -21.56
N PHE A 637 -28.95 -11.19 -21.16
CA PHE A 637 -27.88 -11.83 -21.93
C PHE A 637 -26.71 -12.17 -20.99
N GLN A 638 -26.68 -13.39 -20.48
CA GLN A 638 -25.44 -14.03 -20.05
C GLN A 638 -24.77 -14.57 -21.32
N GLN A 639 -23.74 -13.87 -21.81
CA GLN A 639 -22.78 -14.45 -22.74
C GLN A 639 -21.37 -14.20 -22.22
N THR A 640 -20.69 -15.31 -21.98
CA THR A 640 -19.26 -15.42 -21.69
C THR A 640 -18.46 -14.92 -22.89
N HIS A 641 -18.00 -13.67 -22.85
CA HIS A 641 -17.05 -13.16 -23.83
C HIS A 641 -15.61 -13.42 -23.37
N ARG A 642 -14.96 -14.37 -24.06
CA ARG A 642 -13.51 -14.46 -24.17
C ARG A 642 -13.00 -13.16 -24.79
N THR A 643 -12.16 -12.43 -24.08
CA THR A 643 -11.31 -11.38 -24.64
C THR A 643 -10.27 -12.04 -25.54
N SER A 644 -10.41 -11.86 -26.85
CA SER A 644 -9.37 -12.16 -27.83
C SER A 644 -8.26 -11.11 -27.73
N PHE A 645 -7.25 -11.40 -26.91
CA PHE A 645 -5.93 -10.81 -27.07
C PHE A 645 -5.33 -11.32 -28.39
N VAL A 646 -5.07 -10.42 -29.33
CA VAL A 646 -4.26 -10.73 -30.52
C VAL A 646 -2.82 -10.40 -30.16
N SER A 647 -2.03 -11.44 -29.89
CA SER A 647 -0.57 -11.36 -29.83
C SER A 647 -0.02 -11.21 -31.26
N PRO A 648 0.99 -10.35 -31.53
CA PRO A 648 1.59 -10.24 -32.85
C PRO A 648 2.56 -11.38 -33.21
N TYR A 649 2.61 -12.48 -32.46
CA TYR A 649 3.49 -13.61 -32.75
C TYR A 649 2.72 -14.93 -32.89
N HIS A 650 2.23 -15.22 -34.11
CA HIS A 650 1.83 -16.56 -34.50
C HIS A 650 2.21 -16.84 -35.96
N ASN A 651 3.30 -17.58 -36.14
CA ASN A 651 3.41 -18.55 -37.21
C ASN A 651 4.33 -19.70 -36.76
N GLN A 652 3.88 -20.92 -37.07
CA GLN A 652 4.48 -22.22 -36.76
C GLN A 652 4.30 -22.73 -35.31
N MET A 653 3.31 -23.59 -35.13
CA MET A 653 3.49 -24.98 -34.66
C MET A 653 2.10 -25.65 -34.56
N ARG A 654 1.79 -26.50 -35.53
CA ARG A 654 0.67 -27.47 -35.45
C ARG A 654 1.18 -28.68 -34.67
N GLY A 655 0.41 -29.16 -33.68
CA GLY A 655 0.55 -30.52 -33.19
C GLY A 655 -0.03 -30.76 -31.81
N PHE A 656 -0.95 -31.74 -31.75
CA PHE A 656 -1.38 -32.51 -30.58
C PHE A 656 -2.50 -31.95 -29.69
N LEU A 657 -3.71 -32.39 -30.04
CA LEU A 657 -4.91 -32.48 -29.21
C LEU A 657 -4.75 -33.54 -28.11
N TRP A 658 -5.21 -33.22 -26.89
CA TRP A 658 -5.68 -34.22 -25.93
C TRP A 658 -6.98 -33.76 -25.26
N ARG A 659 -8.01 -34.61 -25.35
CA ARG A 659 -9.34 -34.49 -24.70
C ARG A 659 -9.33 -35.27 -23.37
N GLY A 660 -10.07 -34.78 -22.38
CA GLY A 660 -10.48 -35.50 -21.16
C GLY A 660 -11.38 -34.62 -20.27
N PRO A 661 -12.31 -35.16 -19.45
CA PRO A 661 -13.74 -34.81 -19.55
C PRO A 661 -14.35 -33.99 -18.40
N GLN A 662 -15.47 -33.31 -18.70
CA GLN A 662 -16.41 -32.67 -17.77
C GLN A 662 -17.32 -33.69 -17.05
N PRO A 663 -17.78 -33.37 -15.82
CA PRO A 663 -18.99 -33.94 -15.24
C PRO A 663 -20.16 -32.93 -15.17
N GLN A 664 -21.37 -33.48 -15.31
CA GLN A 664 -22.67 -32.82 -15.41
C GLN A 664 -23.28 -32.44 -14.03
N GLY A 665 -23.91 -31.26 -14.00
CA GLY A 665 -25.30 -31.01 -13.55
C GLY A 665 -25.75 -31.29 -12.11
N ARG A 666 -26.33 -30.28 -11.46
CA ARG A 666 -27.61 -30.38 -10.69
C ARG A 666 -28.24 -29.01 -10.47
N GLU A 667 -29.51 -28.90 -10.91
CA GLU A 667 -30.42 -27.77 -10.72
C GLU A 667 -30.94 -27.68 -9.28
N TYR A 668 -31.22 -26.47 -8.77
CA TYR A 668 -32.28 -26.27 -7.77
C TYR A 668 -32.94 -24.89 -7.91
N ARG A 669 -34.27 -24.89 -7.77
CA ARG A 669 -35.24 -23.83 -8.06
C ARG A 669 -35.30 -22.69 -7.04
N SER A 670 -35.77 -21.57 -7.58
CA SER A 670 -36.21 -20.30 -6.99
C SER A 670 -37.25 -20.37 -5.87
N GLY A 671 -37.19 -19.39 -4.96
CA GLY A 671 -38.32 -18.96 -4.11
C GLY A 671 -38.05 -17.61 -3.41
N HIS A 672 -38.71 -16.54 -3.86
CA HIS A 672 -38.93 -15.29 -3.11
C HIS A 672 -40.30 -15.35 -2.41
N PRO A 673 -40.53 -14.62 -1.30
CA PRO A 673 -41.26 -13.33 -1.44
C PRO A 673 -40.93 -12.22 -0.40
N GLY A 674 -41.04 -10.95 -0.84
CA GLY A 674 -42.02 -10.02 -0.25
C GLY A 674 -41.65 -8.98 0.84
N ARG A 675 -41.29 -7.76 0.40
CA ARG A 675 -41.78 -6.40 0.77
C ARG A 675 -41.72 -5.81 2.21
N ARG A 676 -41.22 -4.55 2.24
CA ARG A 676 -41.66 -3.24 2.86
C ARG A 676 -40.51 -2.60 3.68
N ARG A 677 -40.34 -1.29 3.92
CA ARG A 677 -40.49 0.05 3.24
C ARG A 677 -40.13 1.10 4.35
N PHE A 678 -39.38 2.16 4.02
CA PHE A 678 -39.13 3.43 4.77
C PHE A 678 -38.14 3.49 5.95
N GLU A 679 -37.13 4.40 5.86
CA GLU A 679 -37.02 5.65 6.67
C GLU A 679 -35.77 6.50 6.30
N PHE A 680 -35.87 7.82 6.50
CA PHE A 680 -34.96 8.91 6.13
C PHE A 680 -33.76 9.08 7.10
N PRO A 681 -32.62 9.70 6.69
CA PRO A 681 -31.52 10.04 7.59
C PRO A 681 -31.68 11.44 8.25
N PRO A 682 -31.23 11.63 9.51
CA PRO A 682 -31.28 12.93 10.19
C PRO A 682 -30.08 13.82 9.86
N ARG A 683 -30.35 15.11 9.70
CA ARG A 683 -29.39 16.23 9.63
C ARG A 683 -28.80 16.51 11.02
N TRP A 684 -27.52 16.91 11.09
CA TRP A 684 -26.91 17.55 12.26
C TRP A 684 -26.49 18.99 11.93
N PRO A 685 -26.51 19.93 12.91
CA PRO A 685 -26.23 21.34 12.70
C PRO A 685 -24.74 21.71 12.80
N ARG A 686 -24.48 22.95 12.37
CA ARG A 686 -23.21 23.62 12.07
C ARG A 686 -22.14 23.58 13.15
#